data_AF-A0AAE3ACX5-F1
#
_entry.id   AF-A0AAE3ACX5-F1
#
_cell.length_a   1.000
_cell.length_b   1.000
_cell.length_c   1.000
_cell.angle_alpha   90.00
_cell.angle_beta   90.00
_cell.angle_gamma   90.00
#
_symmetry.space_group_name_H-M   'P 1'
#
loop_
_entity.id
_entity.type
_entity.pdbx_description
1 polymer ?
#
loop_
_entity_poly.entity_id
_entity_poly.type
_entity_poly.pdbx_seq_one_letter_code
_entity_poly.pdbx_strand_id
1 'polypeptide(L)'
;MSSENFKLNQVAIRMVEMPPLFSEIPMNNPAAAVKVMADTFKDYDREVVAIVNLKTDLKPINMNLVSMGALEQSIAHPREILKTTILSNASGIMLVHNHPSGKLTPSSDDIALTGRIKQLCDLLGVRFLDHIIVGPGNEYYSFQEKNTMPLTSLNIAKDLDDIKLEGIKVAENTMIKEEKKAVTFTVAECSEFHNRGEFHENIKSAADAVAKYNKIPPERMHGIPAIGIRVANPENSYDCIEMDVLIGKKIDLDMLHYVPEIAENWQAQQMIASLIHEMPDAKIEGKIPDSIQKKIDWLESRDKRADELQQITDKLEKGVVEVFQSDRYKQFLDTMAKFPRYSVNNSLLIMMQKPDAQLCQSFTGWKQMGRYVKKGEKGISIIAPAPYTIEKEQPIYNYWGKPVYNEFGEQKTKKVEITINAFKVVKTFDITQTEGKELPSIRPAELSGSIEGYPKMLHALQEISPVPITFELVDGDAKGYYHLEDKKIVVQDGMSEVQTIKTLLHEMAHQKLHDKDNVPEAQDITRNGKEVEAESVAYVVCQHYGINTSDYSFSYVAGWSEGKEIPELKASLDKIRQTAFEFINQLDQKMEIFKAEKEQELAPNPELHGIVNKALGELDKKRSQTKGSVKSKLKANAEKSEQTPKKSRTSKVKEERA
;
A
#
# COMPACT_ATOMS: atom_id res chain seq x y z
N MET A 1 8.92 46.01 25.67
CA MET A 1 8.20 44.83 26.20
C MET A 1 8.15 43.84 25.06
N SER A 2 9.23 43.06 24.92
CA SER A 2 9.37 41.66 25.36
C SER A 2 8.81 40.69 24.31
N SER A 3 9.73 40.21 23.48
CA SER A 3 9.63 39.06 22.61
C SER A 3 9.25 37.81 23.40
N GLU A 4 8.03 37.31 23.24
CA GLU A 4 7.69 35.94 23.64
C GLU A 4 7.82 35.02 22.43
N ASN A 5 8.93 34.27 22.43
CA ASN A 5 9.25 33.21 21.49
C ASN A 5 8.22 32.09 21.56
N PHE A 6 7.65 31.70 20.42
CA PHE A 6 6.94 30.44 20.25
C PHE A 6 7.91 29.27 20.50
N LYS A 7 7.79 28.62 21.66
CA LYS A 7 8.46 27.35 21.95
C LYS A 7 7.63 26.22 21.34
N LEU A 8 8.25 25.40 20.49
CA LEU A 8 7.72 24.06 20.19
C LEU A 8 7.40 23.35 21.51
N ASN A 9 6.27 22.64 21.56
CA ASN A 9 6.10 21.55 22.53
C ASN A 9 7.21 20.53 22.25
N GLN A 10 8.32 20.68 22.97
CA GLN A 10 9.38 19.67 23.02
C GLN A 10 8.70 18.36 23.38
N VAL A 11 8.68 17.41 22.43
CA VAL A 11 8.74 16.01 22.83
C VAL A 11 10.04 15.92 23.63
N ALA A 12 9.92 15.87 24.95
CA ALA A 12 11.07 15.76 25.82
C ALA A 12 11.68 14.36 25.61
N ILE A 13 12.60 14.24 24.65
CA ILE A 13 13.64 13.24 24.73
C ILE A 13 14.45 13.65 25.96
N ARG A 14 14.17 13.01 27.10
CA ARG A 14 14.99 13.17 28.30
C ARG A 14 16.36 12.59 27.96
N MET A 15 17.27 13.43 27.48
CA MET A 15 18.69 13.11 27.46
C MET A 15 19.13 13.04 28.92
N VAL A 16 19.13 11.83 29.45
CA VAL A 16 19.69 11.51 30.75
C VAL A 16 21.21 11.58 30.64
N GLU A 17 21.88 11.96 31.72
CA GLU A 17 23.32 11.72 31.87
C GLU A 17 23.59 10.25 31.52
N MET A 18 24.56 9.98 30.63
CA MET A 18 24.77 8.65 30.03
C MET A 18 24.56 7.57 31.10
N PRO A 19 23.57 6.68 30.97
CA PRO A 19 23.44 5.57 31.90
C PRO A 19 24.77 4.81 31.92
N PRO A 20 25.20 4.32 33.09
CA PRO A 20 26.43 3.55 33.19
C PRO A 20 26.39 2.43 32.15
N LEU A 21 27.53 2.18 31.52
CA LEU A 21 27.66 1.08 30.57
C LEU A 21 27.11 -0.19 31.21
N PHE A 22 26.40 -0.99 30.42
CA PHE A 22 25.94 -2.31 30.86
C PHE A 22 27.12 -3.17 31.35
N SER A 23 28.29 -2.99 30.73
CA SER A 23 29.56 -3.52 31.19
C SER A 23 30.71 -2.66 30.69
N GLU A 24 31.77 -2.54 31.50
CA GLU A 24 33.03 -1.91 31.08
C GLU A 24 33.89 -2.82 30.19
N ILE A 25 33.53 -4.11 30.09
CA ILE A 25 34.25 -5.10 29.29
C ILE A 25 33.82 -4.97 27.82
N PRO A 26 34.75 -4.69 26.88
CA PRO A 26 34.42 -4.66 25.46
C PRO A 26 34.02 -6.05 24.93
N MET A 27 32.93 -6.11 24.16
CA MET A 27 32.43 -7.33 23.51
C MET A 27 33.05 -7.45 22.11
N ASN A 28 34.37 -7.64 22.06
CA ASN A 28 35.15 -7.66 20.82
C ASN A 28 35.36 -9.06 20.22
N ASN A 29 34.91 -10.11 20.91
CA ASN A 29 34.88 -11.48 20.43
C ASN A 29 33.75 -12.25 21.14
N PRO A 30 33.32 -13.42 20.60
CA PRO A 30 32.22 -14.18 21.18
C PRO A 30 32.42 -14.61 22.63
N ALA A 31 33.64 -15.00 23.02
CA ALA A 31 33.92 -15.37 24.40
C ALA A 31 33.74 -14.19 25.38
N ALA A 32 34.16 -12.98 24.98
CA ALA A 32 33.94 -11.76 25.75
C ALA A 32 32.45 -11.41 25.83
N ALA A 33 31.71 -11.60 24.74
CA ALA A 33 30.27 -11.39 24.72
C ALA A 33 29.53 -12.36 25.66
N VAL A 34 29.84 -13.65 25.60
CA VAL A 34 29.26 -14.66 26.51
C VAL A 34 29.61 -14.33 27.95
N LYS A 35 30.85 -13.93 28.26
CA LYS A 35 31.23 -13.54 29.62
C LYS A 35 30.40 -12.38 30.17
N VAL A 36 30.06 -11.40 29.32
CA VAL A 36 29.24 -10.24 29.71
C VAL A 36 27.77 -10.62 29.85
N MET A 37 27.27 -11.54 29.03
CA MET A 37 25.84 -11.86 28.93
C MET A 37 25.43 -13.08 29.77
N ALA A 38 26.35 -14.00 30.09
CA ALA A 38 26.05 -15.28 30.72
C ALA A 38 25.34 -15.13 32.07
N ASP A 39 25.78 -14.21 32.92
CA ASP A 39 25.14 -13.94 34.21
C ASP A 39 23.70 -13.40 34.05
N THR A 40 23.41 -12.73 32.93
CA THR A 40 22.07 -12.18 32.67
C THR A 40 21.12 -13.23 32.11
N PHE A 41 21.61 -14.16 31.28
CA PHE A 41 20.77 -15.21 30.68
C PHE A 41 20.60 -16.46 31.55
N LYS A 42 21.39 -16.62 32.61
CA LYS A 42 21.42 -17.80 33.48
C LYS A 42 20.07 -18.13 34.15
N ASP A 43 19.26 -17.11 34.44
CA ASP A 43 18.02 -17.26 35.21
C ASP A 43 16.76 -17.36 34.32
N TYR A 44 16.91 -17.32 32.99
CA TYR A 44 15.77 -17.43 32.07
C TYR A 44 15.45 -18.89 31.74
N ASP A 45 14.22 -19.32 32.08
CA ASP A 45 13.68 -20.66 31.87
C ASP A 45 13.10 -20.91 30.47
N ARG A 46 13.20 -19.91 29.58
CA ARG A 46 12.60 -19.86 28.24
C ARG A 46 13.53 -19.17 27.26
N GLU A 47 13.25 -19.33 25.97
CA GLU A 47 14.02 -18.65 24.93
C GLU A 47 13.78 -17.14 24.97
N VAL A 48 14.87 -16.40 25.09
CA VAL A 48 14.89 -14.94 25.15
C VAL A 48 15.86 -14.45 24.11
N VAL A 49 15.37 -13.55 23.25
CA VAL A 49 16.21 -12.84 22.28
C VAL A 49 16.44 -11.43 22.82
N ALA A 50 17.71 -11.05 22.90
CA ALA A 50 18.14 -9.73 23.30
C ALA A 50 19.03 -9.10 22.24
N ILE A 51 18.93 -7.77 22.15
CA ILE A 51 19.87 -6.96 21.39
C ILE A 51 20.78 -6.19 22.34
N VAL A 52 22.07 -6.26 22.08
CA VAL A 52 23.10 -5.52 22.81
C VAL A 52 23.60 -4.38 21.93
N ASN A 53 23.43 -3.16 22.42
CA ASN A 53 23.81 -1.94 21.72
C ASN A 53 25.20 -1.49 22.17
N LEU A 54 26.11 -1.21 21.24
CA LEU A 54 27.54 -1.03 21.51
C LEU A 54 28.06 0.35 21.08
N LYS A 55 29.02 0.88 21.84
CA LYS A 55 29.84 2.05 21.48
C LYS A 55 30.90 1.71 20.44
N THR A 56 31.58 2.74 19.93
CA THR A 56 32.64 2.59 18.90
C THR A 56 33.79 1.71 19.37
N ASP A 57 34.07 1.70 20.68
CA ASP A 57 35.05 0.85 21.36
C ASP A 57 34.52 -0.55 21.72
N LEU A 58 33.31 -0.91 21.24
CA LEU A 58 32.62 -2.18 21.46
C LEU A 58 32.19 -2.44 22.91
N LYS A 59 32.14 -1.40 23.76
CA LYS A 59 31.53 -1.53 25.09
C LYS A 59 30.01 -1.47 25.02
N PRO A 60 29.29 -2.33 25.76
CA PRO A 60 27.83 -2.36 25.73
C PRO A 60 27.22 -1.18 26.47
N ILE A 61 26.43 -0.39 25.75
CA ILE A 61 25.63 0.73 26.24
C ILE A 61 24.47 0.19 27.07
N ASN A 62 23.69 -0.71 26.48
CA ASN A 62 22.56 -1.37 27.11
C ASN A 62 22.25 -2.70 26.43
N MET A 63 21.43 -3.49 27.10
CA MET A 63 20.82 -4.71 26.60
C MET A 63 19.31 -4.53 26.63
N ASN A 64 18.63 -4.86 25.52
CA ASN A 64 17.17 -4.84 25.46
C ASN A 64 16.64 -6.22 25.08
N LEU A 65 15.68 -6.71 25.86
CA LEU A 65 14.93 -7.92 25.54
C LEU A 65 13.89 -7.59 24.48
N VAL A 66 14.04 -8.17 23.29
CA VAL A 66 13.20 -7.87 22.12
C VAL A 66 12.10 -8.89 21.94
N SER A 67 12.31 -10.11 22.42
CA SER A 67 11.31 -11.17 22.41
C SER A 67 11.60 -12.18 23.50
N MET A 68 10.53 -12.65 24.14
CA MET A 68 10.55 -13.69 25.17
C MET A 68 9.51 -14.72 24.75
N GLY A 69 9.98 -15.87 24.27
CA GLY A 69 9.20 -16.90 23.61
C GLY A 69 8.59 -17.94 24.56
N ALA A 70 8.02 -18.99 23.95
CA ALA A 70 7.70 -20.24 24.64
C ALA A 70 8.98 -21.10 24.80
N LEU A 71 8.85 -22.39 25.12
CA LEU A 71 9.98 -23.28 25.41
C LEU A 71 10.99 -23.44 24.24
N GLU A 72 10.60 -23.20 22.98
CA GLU A 72 11.43 -23.54 21.78
C GLU A 72 11.30 -22.55 20.59
N GLN A 73 10.67 -21.37 20.75
CA GLN A 73 10.66 -20.36 19.67
C GLN A 73 10.38 -18.94 20.19
N SER A 74 11.09 -17.95 19.64
CA SER A 74 10.94 -16.53 19.97
C SER A 74 10.76 -15.68 18.68
N ILE A 75 9.64 -14.96 18.56
CA ILE A 75 9.33 -14.12 17.38
C ILE A 75 9.81 -12.68 17.62
N ALA A 76 11.01 -12.34 17.14
CA ALA A 76 11.53 -10.98 17.22
C ALA A 76 11.35 -10.21 15.90
N HIS A 77 10.49 -9.18 15.89
CA HIS A 77 10.30 -8.35 14.70
C HIS A 77 11.43 -7.31 14.55
N PRO A 78 12.05 -7.14 13.36
CA PRO A 78 13.19 -6.23 13.18
C PRO A 78 12.95 -4.78 13.61
N ARG A 79 11.73 -4.28 13.45
CA ARG A 79 11.34 -2.94 13.94
C ARG A 79 11.62 -2.75 15.43
N GLU A 80 11.32 -3.76 16.25
CA GLU A 80 11.49 -3.67 17.70
C GLU A 80 12.97 -3.77 18.09
N ILE A 81 13.73 -4.60 17.37
CA ILE A 81 15.20 -4.69 17.52
C ILE A 81 15.85 -3.33 17.23
N LEU A 82 15.58 -2.76 16.06
CA LEU A 82 16.24 -1.55 15.57
C LEU A 82 15.78 -0.28 16.28
N LYS A 83 14.55 -0.25 16.81
CA LYS A 83 14.06 0.86 17.62
C LYS A 83 15.01 1.15 18.79
N THR A 84 15.46 0.11 19.49
CA THR A 84 16.37 0.28 20.63
C THR A 84 17.76 0.72 20.18
N THR A 85 18.24 0.21 19.04
CA THR A 85 19.52 0.56 18.44
C THR A 85 19.61 2.04 18.11
N ILE A 86 18.58 2.58 17.46
CA ILE A 86 18.49 4.01 17.10
C ILE A 86 18.41 4.86 18.37
N LEU A 87 17.54 4.50 19.31
CA LEU A 87 17.37 5.25 20.57
C LEU A 87 18.62 5.23 21.47
N SER A 88 19.50 4.23 21.30
CA SER A 88 20.71 4.08 22.10
C SER A 88 21.95 4.76 21.49
N ASN A 89 21.82 5.44 20.34
CA ASN A 89 22.96 5.96 19.58
C ASN A 89 24.07 4.92 19.37
N ALA A 90 23.68 3.68 19.09
CA ALA A 90 24.61 2.56 18.98
C ALA A 90 25.46 2.67 17.71
N SER A 91 26.77 2.50 17.83
CA SER A 91 27.70 2.42 16.68
C SER A 91 27.76 1.02 16.07
N GLY A 92 27.33 0.01 16.84
CA GLY A 92 27.26 -1.37 16.44
C GLY A 92 26.35 -2.14 17.38
N ILE A 93 25.91 -3.31 16.94
CA ILE A 93 25.01 -4.16 17.71
C ILE A 93 25.40 -5.63 17.62
N MET A 94 24.96 -6.39 18.61
CA MET A 94 25.10 -7.84 18.67
C MET A 94 23.76 -8.44 19.09
N LEU A 95 23.32 -9.46 18.37
CA LEU A 95 22.12 -10.23 18.73
C LEU A 95 22.56 -11.38 19.63
N VAL A 96 21.83 -11.62 20.71
CA VAL A 96 22.12 -12.68 21.67
C VAL A 96 20.83 -13.38 22.04
N HIS A 97 20.79 -14.71 21.98
CA HIS A 97 19.67 -15.47 22.52
C HIS A 97 20.12 -16.75 23.21
N ASN A 98 19.30 -17.26 24.13
CA ASN A 98 19.56 -18.53 24.82
C ASN A 98 18.68 -19.65 24.24
N HIS A 99 19.23 -20.88 24.19
CA HIS A 99 18.45 -22.10 23.98
C HIS A 99 18.36 -22.86 25.32
N PRO A 100 17.21 -22.83 26.03
CA PRO A 100 17.01 -23.58 27.28
C PRO A 100 17.25 -25.09 27.12
N SER A 101 17.06 -25.63 25.90
CA SER A 101 17.31 -27.04 25.55
C SER A 101 18.79 -27.42 25.59
N GLY A 102 19.71 -26.45 25.63
CA GLY A 102 21.16 -26.67 25.60
C GLY A 102 21.72 -27.05 24.23
N LYS A 103 20.90 -27.11 23.18
CA LYS A 103 21.38 -27.32 21.81
C LYS A 103 21.89 -25.99 21.26
N LEU A 104 23.13 -25.95 20.78
CA LEU A 104 23.75 -24.72 20.26
C LEU A 104 23.63 -24.53 18.74
N THR A 105 22.94 -25.44 18.05
CA THR A 105 22.76 -25.32 16.60
C THR A 105 21.66 -24.30 16.31
N PRO A 106 21.91 -23.27 15.49
CA PRO A 106 20.88 -22.30 15.12
C PRO A 106 19.73 -22.98 14.39
N SER A 107 18.50 -22.55 14.68
CA SER A 107 17.32 -22.90 13.89
C SER A 107 17.33 -22.19 12.53
N SER A 108 16.45 -22.63 11.62
CA SER A 108 16.21 -21.90 10.36
C SER A 108 15.81 -20.45 10.60
N ASP A 109 15.06 -20.20 11.68
CA ASP A 109 14.56 -18.88 12.04
C ASP A 109 15.67 -17.98 12.57
N ASP A 110 16.62 -18.54 13.33
CA ASP A 110 17.81 -17.81 13.80
C ASP A 110 18.66 -17.34 12.61
N ILE A 111 18.86 -18.22 11.62
CA ILE A 111 19.61 -17.89 10.40
C ILE A 111 18.89 -16.78 9.62
N ALA A 112 17.57 -16.90 9.43
CA ALA A 112 16.77 -15.93 8.71
C ALA A 112 16.75 -14.55 9.42
N LEU A 113 16.57 -14.54 10.73
CA LEU A 113 16.60 -13.32 11.55
C LEU A 113 17.96 -12.66 11.48
N THR A 114 19.05 -13.42 11.60
CA THR A 114 20.43 -12.91 11.48
C THR A 114 20.64 -12.19 10.15
N GLY A 115 20.25 -12.82 9.04
CA GLY A 115 20.41 -12.24 7.72
C GLY A 115 19.62 -10.96 7.53
N ARG A 116 18.38 -10.94 8.00
CA ARG A 116 17.51 -9.77 7.89
C ARG A 116 18.00 -8.59 8.74
N ILE A 117 18.44 -8.84 9.98
CA ILE A 117 18.97 -7.79 10.85
C ILE A 117 20.28 -7.26 10.30
N LYS A 118 21.15 -8.10 9.76
CA LYS A 118 22.40 -7.66 9.14
C LYS A 118 22.13 -6.69 7.97
N GLN A 119 21.23 -7.05 7.05
CA GLN A 119 20.85 -6.19 5.92
C GLN A 119 20.29 -4.84 6.37
N LEU A 120 19.43 -4.84 7.39
CA LEU A 120 18.84 -3.60 7.92
C LEU A 120 19.86 -2.74 8.66
N CYS A 121 20.80 -3.37 9.37
CA CYS A 121 21.91 -2.66 10.01
C CYS A 121 22.82 -1.99 8.97
N ASP A 122 23.13 -2.70 7.88
CA ASP A 122 23.93 -2.15 6.78
C ASP A 122 23.22 -0.95 6.13
N LEU A 123 21.89 -1.02 5.95
CA LEU A 123 21.07 0.11 5.47
C LEU A 123 21.08 1.31 6.42
N LEU A 124 21.03 1.06 7.73
CA LEU A 124 21.05 2.11 8.76
C LEU A 124 22.46 2.66 9.04
N GLY A 125 23.50 2.08 8.45
CA GLY A 125 24.89 2.45 8.74
C GLY A 125 25.36 2.04 10.15
N VAL A 126 24.72 1.04 10.77
CA VAL A 126 25.09 0.51 12.09
C VAL A 126 25.81 -0.83 11.91
N ARG A 127 26.92 -1.06 12.61
CA ARG A 127 27.69 -2.31 12.43
C ARG A 127 27.01 -3.49 13.13
N PHE A 128 26.56 -4.49 12.36
CA PHE A 128 26.14 -5.78 12.92
C PHE A 128 27.36 -6.69 13.15
N LEU A 129 27.73 -6.92 14.40
CA LEU A 129 28.99 -7.62 14.75
C LEU A 129 28.83 -9.13 14.80
N ASP A 130 27.85 -9.61 15.56
CA ASP A 130 27.62 -11.04 15.72
C ASP A 130 26.17 -11.39 16.07
N HIS A 131 25.81 -12.65 15.84
CA HIS A 131 24.68 -13.30 16.47
C HIS A 131 25.20 -14.48 17.30
N ILE A 132 24.95 -14.43 18.61
CA ILE A 132 25.47 -15.41 19.56
C ILE A 132 24.32 -16.18 20.20
N ILE A 133 24.38 -17.51 20.12
CA ILE A 133 23.51 -18.41 20.85
C ILE A 133 24.25 -18.86 22.10
N VAL A 134 23.67 -18.63 23.28
CA VAL A 134 24.27 -18.99 24.57
C VAL A 134 23.60 -20.24 25.11
N GLY A 135 24.41 -21.22 25.51
CA GLY A 135 23.96 -22.46 26.14
C GLY A 135 24.40 -22.56 27.62
N PRO A 136 23.93 -23.59 28.33
CA PRO A 136 24.36 -23.87 29.70
C PRO A 136 25.88 -24.06 29.79
N GLY A 137 26.52 -23.51 30.82
CA GLY A 137 27.95 -23.79 31.10
C GLY A 137 28.97 -22.98 30.29
N ASN A 138 28.64 -21.76 29.85
CA ASN A 138 29.46 -20.88 28.99
C ASN A 138 29.72 -21.42 27.57
N GLU A 139 28.99 -22.43 27.14
CA GLU A 139 29.03 -22.87 25.75
C GLU A 139 28.25 -21.89 24.86
N TYR A 140 28.72 -21.70 23.62
CA TYR A 140 28.07 -20.77 22.69
C TYR A 140 28.25 -21.17 21.23
N TYR A 141 27.38 -20.61 20.39
CA TYR A 141 27.52 -20.61 18.94
C TYR A 141 27.59 -19.17 18.42
N SER A 142 28.65 -18.86 17.68
CA SER A 142 28.84 -17.57 17.00
C SER A 142 28.68 -17.74 15.50
N PHE A 143 27.79 -16.95 14.90
CA PHE A 143 27.64 -16.90 13.45
C PHE A 143 28.89 -16.34 12.77
N GLN A 144 29.58 -15.39 13.42
CA GLN A 144 30.83 -14.82 12.92
C GLN A 144 31.97 -15.86 12.89
N GLU A 145 32.22 -16.57 13.99
CA GLU A 145 33.33 -17.55 14.07
C GLU A 145 33.14 -18.75 13.14
N LYS A 146 31.89 -19.17 12.92
CA LYS A 146 31.57 -20.30 12.04
C LYS A 146 31.53 -19.91 10.56
N ASN A 147 31.79 -18.64 10.21
CA ASN A 147 31.62 -18.09 8.85
C ASN A 147 30.22 -18.37 8.27
N THR A 148 29.21 -18.51 9.13
CA THR A 148 27.80 -18.71 8.74
C THR A 148 27.03 -17.40 8.73
N MET A 149 27.70 -16.28 9.01
CA MET A 149 27.20 -14.94 8.73
C MET A 149 26.86 -14.79 7.24
N PRO A 150 25.61 -14.45 6.87
CA PRO A 150 25.30 -14.11 5.50
C PRO A 150 26.13 -12.90 5.07
N LEU A 151 26.89 -13.01 3.98
CA LEU A 151 27.71 -11.90 3.47
C LEU A 151 26.81 -10.89 2.76
N THR A 152 26.74 -9.67 3.29
CA THR A 152 26.14 -8.54 2.57
C THR A 152 27.14 -8.03 1.55
N SER A 153 26.76 -8.01 0.27
CA SER A 153 27.41 -7.12 -0.67
C SER A 153 26.85 -5.72 -0.42
N LEU A 154 27.73 -4.77 -0.12
CA LEU A 154 27.38 -3.38 0.04
C LEU A 154 27.07 -2.82 -1.36
N ASN A 155 25.78 -2.79 -1.75
CA ASN A 155 25.33 -1.90 -2.80
C ASN A 155 24.85 -0.63 -2.11
N ILE A 156 25.63 0.45 -2.21
CA ILE A 156 25.14 1.79 -1.85
C ILE A 156 24.15 2.17 -2.95
N ALA A 157 22.88 1.82 -2.71
CA ALA A 157 21.76 2.25 -3.54
C ALA A 157 21.70 3.78 -3.50
N LYS A 158 21.76 4.41 -4.68
CA LYS A 158 21.57 5.86 -4.84
C LYS A 158 20.09 6.21 -5.03
N ASP A 159 19.25 5.20 -5.22
CA ASP A 159 17.85 5.30 -5.56
C ASP A 159 17.00 4.38 -4.67
N LEU A 160 15.77 4.79 -4.36
CA LEU A 160 14.88 4.05 -3.45
C LEU A 160 14.44 2.70 -4.03
N ASP A 161 14.41 2.59 -5.36
CA ASP A 161 13.97 1.40 -6.11
C ASP A 161 14.99 0.25 -6.08
N ASP A 162 16.24 0.52 -5.71
CA ASP A 162 17.29 -0.50 -5.58
C ASP A 162 17.23 -1.24 -4.23
N ILE A 163 16.38 -0.78 -3.31
CA ILE A 163 16.19 -1.40 -2.00
C ILE A 163 15.18 -2.54 -2.11
N LYS A 164 15.66 -3.77 -2.31
CA LYS A 164 14.81 -4.97 -2.26
C LYS A 164 14.46 -5.33 -0.81
N LEU A 165 13.28 -4.90 -0.36
CA LEU A 165 12.65 -5.39 0.88
C LEU A 165 11.83 -6.65 0.59
N GLU A 166 12.46 -7.82 0.71
CA GLU A 166 11.74 -9.10 0.64
C GLU A 166 11.01 -9.38 1.97
N GLY A 167 9.67 -9.49 1.90
CA GLY A 167 8.81 -10.00 2.95
C GLY A 167 8.75 -11.54 2.95
N ILE A 168 8.51 -12.12 4.13
CA ILE A 168 8.52 -13.57 4.41
C ILE A 168 7.59 -14.37 3.48
N LYS A 169 8.10 -15.52 3.03
CA LYS A 169 7.32 -16.63 2.46
C LYS A 169 7.37 -17.81 3.41
N VAL A 170 6.23 -18.46 3.59
CA VAL A 170 6.02 -19.65 4.43
C VAL A 170 5.88 -20.88 3.53
N ALA A 171 6.38 -22.01 4.04
CA ALA A 171 6.25 -23.39 3.60
C ALA A 171 7.44 -23.95 2.82
N GLU A 172 8.34 -24.66 3.52
CA GLU A 172 9.07 -25.77 2.90
C GLU A 172 8.25 -27.05 3.11
N ASN A 173 7.62 -27.52 2.02
CA ASN A 173 7.33 -28.92 1.86
C ASN A 173 8.68 -29.63 1.68
N THR A 174 8.96 -30.62 2.52
CA THR A 174 10.05 -31.58 2.31
C THR A 174 9.76 -32.34 1.01
N MET A 175 10.37 -31.92 -0.10
CA MET A 175 10.33 -32.68 -1.35
C MET A 175 11.63 -33.45 -1.53
N ILE A 176 11.47 -34.76 -1.69
CA ILE A 176 12.48 -35.67 -2.19
C ILE A 176 13.00 -35.11 -3.52
N LYS A 177 14.32 -34.98 -3.66
CA LYS A 177 14.97 -34.57 -4.91
C LYS A 177 14.67 -35.64 -5.97
N GLU A 178 13.69 -35.40 -6.83
CA GLU A 178 13.61 -36.10 -8.11
C GLU A 178 14.77 -35.65 -9.02
N GLU A 179 15.40 -36.62 -9.69
CA GLU A 179 16.44 -36.38 -10.69
C GLU A 179 15.89 -35.43 -11.78
N LYS A 180 16.58 -34.31 -12.04
CA LYS A 180 16.14 -33.30 -13.02
C LYS A 180 16.22 -33.89 -14.43
N LYS A 181 15.13 -34.45 -14.96
CA LYS A 181 15.00 -34.76 -16.39
C LYS A 181 14.59 -33.51 -17.17
N ALA A 182 15.31 -33.19 -18.26
CA ALA A 182 15.00 -32.08 -19.14
C ALA A 182 13.86 -32.45 -20.09
N VAL A 183 12.79 -31.63 -20.12
CA VAL A 183 11.63 -31.84 -21.00
C VAL A 183 11.62 -30.81 -22.12
N THR A 184 11.59 -31.28 -23.37
CA THR A 184 11.62 -30.44 -24.58
C THR A 184 10.68 -30.98 -25.66
N PHE A 185 10.31 -30.15 -26.64
CA PHE A 185 9.61 -30.57 -27.85
C PHE A 185 10.60 -31.07 -28.89
N THR A 186 10.14 -32.01 -29.70
CA THR A 186 10.75 -32.44 -30.96
C THR A 186 9.79 -32.18 -32.10
N VAL A 187 10.33 -31.91 -33.30
CA VAL A 187 9.54 -31.73 -34.53
C VAL A 187 10.20 -32.56 -35.62
N ALA A 188 9.43 -33.46 -36.21
CA ALA A 188 9.92 -34.39 -37.22
C ALA A 188 9.08 -34.32 -38.50
N GLU A 189 9.74 -34.40 -39.64
CA GLU A 189 9.09 -34.53 -40.95
C GLU A 189 8.43 -35.89 -41.16
N CYS A 190 8.88 -36.93 -40.43
CA CYS A 190 8.34 -38.28 -40.51
C CYS A 190 8.25 -38.93 -39.11
N SER A 191 7.03 -39.21 -38.64
CA SER A 191 6.73 -39.82 -37.33
C SER A 191 7.18 -41.28 -37.22
N GLU A 192 7.27 -42.01 -38.35
CA GLU A 192 7.71 -43.40 -38.35
C GLU A 192 9.23 -43.53 -38.29
N PHE A 193 9.95 -42.57 -38.89
CA PHE A 193 11.40 -42.56 -38.99
C PHE A 193 11.91 -41.13 -38.85
N HIS A 194 12.03 -40.64 -37.61
CA HIS A 194 12.47 -39.26 -37.33
C HIS A 194 13.83 -38.91 -37.98
N ASN A 195 14.71 -39.89 -38.18
CA ASN A 195 16.02 -39.73 -38.84
C ASN A 195 15.95 -39.66 -40.38
N ARG A 196 14.76 -39.80 -40.99
CA ARG A 196 14.55 -39.74 -42.43
C ARG A 196 13.79 -38.48 -42.81
N GLY A 197 14.48 -37.34 -42.74
CA GLY A 197 13.94 -36.03 -43.10
C GLY A 197 14.49 -34.92 -42.20
N GLU A 198 13.80 -33.79 -42.17
CA GLU A 198 14.06 -32.69 -41.26
C GLU A 198 13.61 -33.03 -39.83
N PHE A 199 14.54 -32.93 -38.88
CA PHE A 199 14.31 -33.20 -37.46
C PHE A 199 14.87 -32.06 -36.61
N HIS A 200 14.07 -31.59 -35.65
CA HIS A 200 14.45 -30.56 -34.70
C HIS A 200 14.20 -31.05 -33.28
N GLU A 201 15.19 -30.90 -32.42
CA GLU A 201 15.11 -31.26 -31.00
C GLU A 201 15.38 -30.06 -30.08
N ASN A 202 15.23 -30.27 -28.77
CA ASN A 202 15.53 -29.31 -27.72
C ASN A 202 14.72 -27.99 -27.79
N ILE A 203 13.49 -28.06 -28.31
CA ILE A 203 12.61 -26.88 -28.45
C ILE A 203 11.88 -26.64 -27.12
N LYS A 204 11.89 -25.39 -26.63
CA LYS A 204 11.35 -25.05 -25.30
C LYS A 204 9.92 -24.50 -25.30
N SER A 205 9.42 -24.07 -26.45
CA SER A 205 8.13 -23.40 -26.59
C SER A 205 7.23 -24.12 -27.59
N ALA A 206 5.94 -24.21 -27.28
CA ALA A 206 4.94 -24.80 -28.17
C ALA A 206 4.80 -23.98 -29.46
N ALA A 207 4.77 -22.65 -29.35
CA ALA A 207 4.71 -21.76 -30.52
C ALA A 207 5.90 -21.95 -31.46
N ASP A 208 7.11 -22.14 -30.93
CA ASP A 208 8.30 -22.42 -31.75
C ASP A 208 8.23 -23.79 -32.42
N ALA A 209 7.72 -24.81 -31.71
CA ALA A 209 7.52 -26.15 -32.26
C ALA A 209 6.48 -26.14 -33.38
N VAL A 210 5.34 -25.47 -33.18
CA VAL A 210 4.29 -25.30 -34.19
C VAL A 210 4.79 -24.48 -35.38
N ALA A 211 5.57 -23.43 -35.16
CA ALA A 211 6.18 -22.66 -36.24
C ALA A 211 7.16 -23.49 -37.08
N LYS A 212 7.97 -24.35 -36.44
CA LYS A 212 8.86 -25.28 -37.15
C LYS A 212 8.07 -26.35 -37.90
N TYR A 213 7.04 -26.92 -37.28
CA TYR A 213 6.15 -27.90 -37.89
C TYR A 213 5.46 -27.33 -39.15
N ASN A 214 4.92 -26.12 -39.06
CA ASN A 214 4.25 -25.46 -40.20
C ASN A 214 5.20 -25.03 -41.33
N LYS A 215 6.51 -24.94 -41.05
CA LYS A 215 7.53 -24.60 -42.08
C LYS A 215 7.92 -25.80 -42.93
N ILE A 216 7.60 -27.03 -42.53
CA ILE A 216 7.92 -28.23 -43.29
C ILE A 216 7.05 -28.24 -44.57
N PRO A 217 7.66 -28.11 -45.77
CA PRO A 217 6.92 -28.05 -47.02
C PRO A 217 6.21 -29.39 -47.28
N PRO A 218 4.92 -29.38 -47.66
CA PRO A 218 4.19 -30.61 -47.93
C PRO A 218 4.81 -31.50 -49.01
N GLU A 219 5.52 -30.88 -49.94
CA GLU A 219 6.15 -31.53 -51.09
C GLU A 219 7.41 -32.34 -50.73
N ARG A 220 8.05 -32.05 -49.59
CA ARG A 220 9.24 -32.77 -49.10
C ARG A 220 8.89 -33.98 -48.22
N MET A 221 7.64 -34.09 -47.78
CA MET A 221 7.22 -35.05 -46.78
C MET A 221 7.48 -36.50 -47.23
N HIS A 222 8.49 -37.12 -46.60
CA HIS A 222 8.78 -38.55 -46.73
C HIS A 222 7.94 -39.42 -45.79
N GLY A 223 7.07 -38.81 -44.97
CA GLY A 223 6.15 -39.45 -44.03
C GLY A 223 5.14 -38.48 -43.42
N ILE A 224 4.47 -38.87 -42.33
CA ILE A 224 3.52 -38.00 -41.61
C ILE A 224 4.31 -37.14 -40.61
N PRO A 225 4.21 -35.80 -40.64
CA PRO A 225 4.99 -34.96 -39.74
C PRO A 225 4.44 -35.02 -38.32
N ALA A 226 5.30 -34.87 -37.33
CA ALA A 226 4.93 -34.96 -35.92
C ALA A 226 5.60 -33.91 -35.03
N ILE A 227 4.93 -33.60 -33.91
CA ILE A 227 5.53 -32.89 -32.77
C ILE A 227 5.51 -33.84 -31.58
N GLY A 228 6.69 -34.15 -31.05
CA GLY A 228 6.87 -35.02 -29.90
C GLY A 228 7.29 -34.29 -28.64
N ILE A 229 7.21 -35.00 -27.52
CA ILE A 229 7.78 -34.58 -26.24
C ILE A 229 8.90 -35.54 -25.90
N ARG A 230 10.06 -34.96 -25.61
CA ARG A 230 11.26 -35.67 -25.18
C ARG A 230 11.58 -35.32 -23.74
N VAL A 231 11.62 -36.33 -22.89
CA VAL A 231 12.09 -36.29 -21.49
C VAL A 231 13.45 -36.96 -21.47
N ALA A 232 14.52 -36.19 -21.34
CA ALA A 232 15.89 -36.69 -21.38
C ALA A 232 16.64 -36.43 -20.07
N ASN A 233 17.52 -37.34 -19.68
CA ASN A 233 18.48 -37.09 -18.61
C ASN A 233 19.56 -36.12 -19.11
N PRO A 234 19.80 -34.97 -18.43
CA PRO A 234 20.84 -34.02 -18.82
C PRO A 234 22.24 -34.64 -18.87
N GLU A 235 22.53 -35.60 -17.98
CA GLU A 235 23.84 -36.22 -17.85
C GLU A 235 24.06 -37.37 -18.85
N ASN A 236 22.99 -37.94 -19.40
CA ASN A 236 23.06 -39.02 -20.38
C ASN A 236 21.99 -38.84 -21.48
N SER A 237 22.40 -38.27 -22.61
CA SER A 237 21.51 -38.04 -23.76
C SER A 237 20.91 -39.31 -24.39
N TYR A 238 21.44 -40.50 -24.08
CA TYR A 238 20.89 -41.79 -24.49
C TYR A 238 19.80 -42.30 -23.54
N ASP A 239 19.73 -41.77 -22.33
CA ASP A 239 18.64 -42.01 -21.37
C ASP A 239 17.55 -40.98 -21.61
N CYS A 240 16.79 -41.19 -22.69
CA CYS A 240 15.69 -40.32 -23.07
C CYS A 240 14.46 -41.13 -23.48
N ILE A 241 13.31 -40.58 -23.13
CA ILE A 241 11.99 -41.09 -23.49
C ILE A 241 11.35 -40.04 -24.39
N GLU A 242 10.94 -40.45 -25.58
CA GLU A 242 10.30 -39.59 -26.55
C GLU A 242 8.97 -40.19 -26.99
N MET A 243 7.95 -39.35 -27.13
CA MET A 243 6.63 -39.73 -27.60
C MET A 243 6.09 -38.65 -28.51
N ASP A 244 5.67 -39.03 -29.71
CA ASP A 244 4.94 -38.15 -30.62
C ASP A 244 3.55 -37.86 -30.05
N VAL A 245 3.25 -36.58 -29.85
CA VAL A 245 1.97 -36.11 -29.29
C VAL A 245 1.04 -35.64 -30.41
N LEU A 246 1.56 -34.87 -31.36
CA LEU A 246 0.86 -34.48 -32.57
C LEU A 246 1.38 -35.32 -33.73
N ILE A 247 0.51 -36.02 -34.45
CA ILE A 247 0.81 -36.76 -35.67
C ILE A 247 -0.10 -36.26 -36.79
N GLY A 248 0.48 -35.61 -37.80
CA GLY A 248 -0.27 -34.88 -38.81
C GLY A 248 -1.13 -33.80 -38.13
N LYS A 249 -2.45 -33.86 -38.32
CA LYS A 249 -3.41 -32.93 -37.68
C LYS A 249 -4.13 -33.52 -36.46
N LYS A 250 -3.57 -34.56 -35.86
CA LYS A 250 -4.20 -35.26 -34.73
C LYS A 250 -3.31 -35.20 -33.51
N ILE A 251 -3.88 -34.90 -32.36
CA ILE A 251 -3.21 -35.01 -31.06
C ILE A 251 -3.66 -36.31 -30.42
N ASP A 252 -2.76 -37.29 -30.33
CA ASP A 252 -3.04 -38.61 -29.75
C ASP A 252 -2.61 -38.63 -28.27
N LEU A 253 -3.59 -38.60 -27.38
CA LEU A 253 -3.38 -38.62 -25.93
C LEU A 253 -3.55 -40.03 -25.34
N ASP A 254 -4.07 -41.00 -26.11
CA ASP A 254 -4.19 -42.37 -25.60
C ASP A 254 -2.81 -43.00 -25.39
N MET A 255 -1.81 -42.58 -26.17
CA MET A 255 -0.41 -42.97 -26.02
C MET A 255 0.20 -42.65 -24.65
N LEU A 256 -0.35 -41.66 -23.92
CA LEU A 256 0.10 -41.34 -22.57
C LEU A 256 -0.06 -42.50 -21.59
N HIS A 257 -1.01 -43.42 -21.82
CA HIS A 257 -1.18 -44.61 -20.98
C HIS A 257 0.01 -45.57 -21.07
N TYR A 258 0.77 -45.51 -22.15
CA TYR A 258 1.94 -46.38 -22.38
C TYR A 258 3.27 -45.71 -21.99
N VAL A 259 3.27 -44.41 -21.68
CA VAL A 259 4.46 -43.63 -21.35
C VAL A 259 4.27 -42.84 -20.05
N PRO A 260 4.26 -43.52 -18.88
CA PRO A 260 4.01 -42.90 -17.59
C PRO A 260 5.02 -41.79 -17.25
N GLU A 261 6.26 -41.90 -17.72
CA GLU A 261 7.31 -40.89 -17.48
C GLU A 261 7.00 -39.54 -18.13
N ILE A 262 6.19 -39.53 -19.20
CA ILE A 262 5.68 -38.30 -19.82
C ILE A 262 4.33 -37.93 -19.21
N ALA A 263 3.46 -38.92 -18.96
CA ALA A 263 2.11 -38.70 -18.44
C ALA A 263 2.11 -38.12 -17.02
N GLU A 264 3.05 -38.51 -16.16
CA GLU A 264 3.15 -38.06 -14.77
C GLU A 264 4.07 -36.83 -14.62
N ASN A 265 4.91 -36.55 -15.61
CA ASN A 265 5.82 -35.41 -15.56
C ASN A 265 5.05 -34.09 -15.73
N TRP A 266 5.11 -33.25 -14.70
CA TRP A 266 4.41 -31.97 -14.66
C TRP A 266 4.79 -31.02 -15.80
N GLN A 267 6.07 -31.02 -16.20
CA GLN A 267 6.58 -30.15 -17.28
C GLN A 267 6.12 -30.68 -18.64
N ALA A 268 6.12 -32.00 -18.84
CA ALA A 268 5.55 -32.61 -20.05
C ALA A 268 4.05 -32.31 -20.17
N GLN A 269 3.26 -32.49 -19.11
CA GLN A 269 1.84 -32.11 -19.09
C GLN A 269 1.63 -30.63 -19.45
N GLN A 270 2.49 -29.73 -18.97
CA GLN A 270 2.45 -28.30 -19.31
C GLN A 270 2.73 -28.04 -20.79
N MET A 271 3.68 -28.78 -21.38
CA MET A 271 4.00 -28.69 -22.79
C MET A 271 2.86 -29.23 -23.65
N ILE A 272 2.26 -30.38 -23.31
CA ILE A 272 1.08 -30.92 -24.01
C ILE A 272 -0.08 -29.90 -23.97
N ALA A 273 -0.39 -29.35 -22.79
CA ALA A 273 -1.44 -28.34 -22.66
C ALA A 273 -1.18 -27.11 -23.55
N SER A 274 0.08 -26.65 -23.60
CA SER A 274 0.47 -25.51 -24.44
C SER A 274 0.37 -25.84 -25.94
N LEU A 275 0.72 -27.07 -26.34
CA LEU A 275 0.60 -27.52 -27.73
C LEU A 275 -0.86 -27.63 -28.18
N ILE A 276 -1.74 -28.20 -27.35
CA ILE A 276 -3.18 -28.26 -27.61
C ILE A 276 -3.75 -26.85 -27.78
N HIS A 277 -3.33 -25.93 -26.93
CA HIS A 277 -3.76 -24.53 -26.97
C HIS A 277 -3.30 -23.79 -28.24
N GLU A 278 -2.08 -24.02 -28.70
CA GLU A 278 -1.54 -23.45 -29.95
C GLU A 278 -2.10 -24.12 -31.23
N MET A 279 -2.71 -25.31 -31.10
CA MET A 279 -3.29 -26.07 -32.21
C MET A 279 -4.77 -26.38 -31.98
N PRO A 280 -5.65 -25.36 -31.92
CA PRO A 280 -7.08 -25.55 -31.66
C PRO A 280 -7.80 -26.36 -32.75
N ASP A 281 -7.27 -26.36 -33.97
CA ASP A 281 -7.82 -27.10 -35.11
C ASP A 281 -7.39 -28.57 -35.17
N ALA A 282 -6.47 -29.01 -34.29
CA ALA A 282 -6.04 -30.40 -34.26
C ALA A 282 -7.11 -31.30 -33.64
N LYS A 283 -7.36 -32.45 -34.28
CA LYS A 283 -8.34 -33.43 -33.77
C LYS A 283 -7.72 -34.18 -32.58
N ILE A 284 -8.37 -34.11 -31.42
CA ILE A 284 -7.94 -34.84 -30.23
C ILE A 284 -8.45 -36.28 -30.28
N GLU A 285 -7.55 -37.24 -30.09
CA GLU A 285 -7.81 -38.67 -29.98
C GLU A 285 -7.47 -39.10 -28.54
N GLY A 286 -8.39 -39.84 -27.91
CA GLY A 286 -8.32 -40.16 -26.48
C GLY A 286 -8.97 -39.12 -25.56
N LYS A 287 -8.95 -39.40 -24.24
CA LYS A 287 -9.48 -38.49 -23.21
C LYS A 287 -8.36 -37.60 -22.67
N ILE A 288 -8.57 -36.28 -22.67
CA ILE A 288 -7.65 -35.34 -22.03
C ILE A 288 -7.63 -35.62 -20.51
N PRO A 289 -6.46 -35.91 -19.91
CA PRO A 289 -6.35 -36.06 -18.47
C PRO A 289 -6.71 -34.77 -17.72
N ASP A 290 -7.36 -34.89 -16.55
CA ASP A 290 -7.79 -33.73 -15.75
C ASP A 290 -6.62 -32.79 -15.38
N SER A 291 -5.40 -33.33 -15.22
CA SER A 291 -4.18 -32.55 -14.96
C SER A 291 -3.78 -31.64 -16.12
N ILE A 292 -3.99 -32.09 -17.36
CA ILE A 292 -3.74 -31.34 -18.59
C ILE A 292 -4.90 -30.37 -18.85
N GLN A 293 -6.15 -30.81 -18.67
CA GLN A 293 -7.33 -29.97 -18.86
C GLN A 293 -7.27 -28.71 -17.97
N LYS A 294 -6.93 -28.84 -16.68
CA LYS A 294 -6.77 -27.70 -15.77
C LYS A 294 -5.72 -26.68 -16.25
N LYS A 295 -4.66 -27.15 -16.93
CA LYS A 295 -3.62 -26.27 -17.48
C LYS A 295 -4.11 -25.55 -18.74
N ILE A 296 -4.90 -26.22 -19.59
CA ILE A 296 -5.56 -25.61 -20.75
C ILE A 296 -6.52 -24.51 -20.28
N ASP A 297 -7.41 -24.81 -19.33
CA ASP A 297 -8.38 -23.85 -18.78
C ASP A 297 -7.67 -22.61 -18.19
N TRP A 298 -6.50 -22.82 -17.57
CA TRP A 298 -5.68 -21.74 -17.03
C TRP A 298 -5.08 -20.85 -18.14
N LEU A 299 -4.59 -21.45 -19.24
CA LEU A 299 -4.08 -20.72 -20.41
C LEU A 299 -5.18 -19.88 -21.07
N GLU A 300 -6.34 -20.48 -21.33
CA GLU A 300 -7.49 -19.78 -21.89
C GLU A 300 -7.97 -18.63 -20.98
N SER A 301 -8.02 -18.87 -19.67
CA SER A 301 -8.38 -17.83 -18.70
C SER A 301 -7.35 -16.69 -18.65
N ARG A 302 -6.07 -17.00 -18.84
CA ARG A 302 -5.00 -15.99 -18.89
C ARG A 302 -5.11 -15.14 -20.15
N ASP A 303 -5.36 -15.77 -21.30
CA ASP A 303 -5.43 -15.06 -22.58
C ASP A 303 -6.68 -14.18 -22.64
N LYS A 304 -7.82 -14.68 -22.17
CA LYS A 304 -9.03 -13.86 -21.98
C LYS A 304 -8.76 -12.64 -21.09
N ARG A 305 -8.01 -12.82 -20.00
CA ARG A 305 -7.62 -11.71 -19.11
C ARG A 305 -6.70 -10.71 -19.81
N ALA A 306 -5.77 -11.18 -20.65
CA ALA A 306 -4.89 -10.33 -21.45
C ALA A 306 -5.68 -9.52 -22.49
N ASP A 307 -6.61 -10.15 -23.20
CA ASP A 307 -7.49 -9.50 -24.17
C ASP A 307 -8.38 -8.43 -23.52
N GLU A 308 -9.00 -8.74 -22.38
CA GLU A 308 -9.80 -7.78 -21.62
C GLU A 308 -8.95 -6.57 -21.17
N LEU A 309 -7.70 -6.81 -20.74
CA LEU A 309 -6.79 -5.75 -20.34
C LEU A 309 -6.36 -4.89 -21.55
N GLN A 310 -6.07 -5.51 -22.70
CA GLN A 310 -5.72 -4.80 -23.92
C GLN A 310 -6.88 -3.90 -24.38
N GLN A 311 -8.10 -4.43 -24.42
CA GLN A 311 -9.29 -3.66 -24.80
C GLN A 311 -9.54 -2.45 -23.87
N ILE A 312 -9.27 -2.60 -22.58
CA ILE A 312 -9.37 -1.48 -21.63
C ILE A 312 -8.24 -0.48 -21.84
N THR A 313 -7.03 -0.94 -22.14
CA THR A 313 -5.87 -0.07 -22.41
C THR A 313 -6.10 0.76 -23.68
N ASP A 314 -6.60 0.15 -24.75
CA ASP A 314 -6.96 0.86 -25.98
C ASP A 314 -8.05 1.91 -25.75
N LYS A 315 -9.05 1.59 -24.91
CA LYS A 315 -10.10 2.54 -24.52
C LYS A 315 -9.54 3.70 -23.69
N LEU A 316 -8.60 3.42 -22.80
CA LEU A 316 -7.92 4.45 -22.00
C LEU A 316 -7.14 5.42 -22.87
N GLU A 317 -6.38 4.91 -23.85
CA GLU A 317 -5.60 5.77 -24.77
C GLU A 317 -6.50 6.71 -25.57
N LYS A 318 -7.61 6.20 -26.11
CA LYS A 318 -8.62 7.04 -26.78
C LYS A 318 -9.26 8.04 -25.82
N GLY A 319 -9.63 7.58 -24.62
CA GLY A 319 -10.24 8.42 -23.60
C GLY A 319 -9.35 9.57 -23.15
N VAL A 320 -8.03 9.36 -23.03
CA VAL A 320 -7.08 10.42 -22.64
C VAL A 320 -7.08 11.54 -23.66
N VAL A 321 -7.04 11.25 -24.96
CA VAL A 321 -7.07 12.28 -26.00
C VAL A 321 -8.41 13.03 -25.99
N GLU A 322 -9.52 12.30 -25.82
CA GLU A 322 -10.87 12.89 -25.77
C GLU A 322 -11.09 13.79 -24.54
N VAL A 323 -10.41 13.54 -23.43
CA VAL A 323 -10.51 14.35 -22.20
C VAL A 323 -10.08 15.79 -22.44
N PHE A 324 -9.12 16.06 -23.34
CA PHE A 324 -8.66 17.43 -23.59
C PHE A 324 -9.60 18.25 -24.49
N GLN A 325 -10.77 17.70 -24.85
CA GLN A 325 -11.84 18.42 -25.53
C GLN A 325 -12.72 19.14 -24.49
N SER A 326 -12.70 20.48 -24.51
CA SER A 326 -13.38 21.43 -23.59
C SER A 326 -14.22 20.84 -22.45
N ASP A 327 -15.45 20.39 -22.72
CA ASP A 327 -16.39 19.94 -21.70
C ASP A 327 -15.98 18.64 -20.99
N ARG A 328 -15.21 17.77 -21.66
CA ARG A 328 -14.74 16.50 -21.09
C ARG A 328 -13.60 16.69 -20.09
N TYR A 329 -12.79 17.74 -20.26
CA TYR A 329 -11.70 18.03 -19.34
C TYR A 329 -12.25 18.38 -17.96
N LYS A 330 -13.24 19.26 -17.94
CA LYS A 330 -13.95 19.64 -16.71
C LYS A 330 -14.62 18.44 -16.05
N GLN A 331 -15.31 17.59 -16.82
CA GLN A 331 -15.92 16.35 -16.31
C GLN A 331 -14.88 15.39 -15.72
N PHE A 332 -13.68 15.32 -16.31
CA PHE A 332 -12.58 14.53 -15.78
C PHE A 332 -12.07 15.08 -14.44
N LEU A 333 -11.87 16.39 -14.34
CA LEU A 333 -11.48 17.03 -13.07
C LEU A 333 -12.58 16.88 -11.99
N ASP A 334 -13.86 16.98 -12.36
CA ASP A 334 -14.99 16.71 -11.45
C ASP A 334 -14.96 15.27 -10.92
N THR A 335 -14.62 14.32 -11.80
CA THR A 335 -14.47 12.91 -11.41
C THR A 335 -13.28 12.75 -10.47
N MET A 336 -12.15 13.39 -10.76
CA MET A 336 -10.96 13.36 -9.91
C MET A 336 -11.22 13.96 -8.52
N ALA A 337 -12.00 15.05 -8.44
CA ALA A 337 -12.41 15.65 -7.18
C ALA A 337 -13.26 14.70 -6.31
N LYS A 338 -14.12 13.88 -6.93
CA LYS A 338 -14.91 12.85 -6.22
C LYS A 338 -14.08 11.63 -5.83
N PHE A 339 -13.06 11.29 -6.62
CA PHE A 339 -12.27 10.07 -6.49
C PHE A 339 -10.76 10.34 -6.35
N PRO A 340 -10.30 11.17 -5.39
CA PRO A 340 -8.92 11.67 -5.38
C PRO A 340 -7.85 10.56 -5.13
N ARG A 341 -8.28 9.40 -4.61
CA ARG A 341 -7.42 8.22 -4.38
C ARG A 341 -7.27 7.30 -5.60
N TYR A 342 -8.13 7.42 -6.59
CA TYR A 342 -8.05 6.59 -7.80
C TYR A 342 -7.00 7.14 -8.75
N SER A 343 -6.30 6.26 -9.48
CA SER A 343 -5.35 6.66 -10.52
C SER A 343 -6.04 7.44 -11.65
N VAL A 344 -5.27 8.16 -12.46
CA VAL A 344 -5.77 8.84 -13.68
C VAL A 344 -6.57 7.88 -14.55
N ASN A 345 -6.01 6.69 -14.82
CA ASN A 345 -6.68 5.66 -15.63
C ASN A 345 -8.01 5.22 -15.02
N ASN A 346 -8.04 4.93 -13.72
CA ASN A 346 -9.29 4.48 -13.10
C ASN A 346 -10.32 5.61 -12.98
N SER A 347 -9.90 6.86 -12.77
CA SER A 347 -10.78 8.03 -12.79
C SER A 347 -11.41 8.21 -14.18
N LEU A 348 -10.61 8.06 -15.24
CA LEU A 348 -11.08 8.09 -16.62
C LEU A 348 -12.06 6.94 -16.91
N LEU A 349 -11.75 5.71 -16.48
CA LEU A 349 -12.63 4.56 -16.65
C LEU A 349 -13.97 4.75 -15.95
N ILE A 350 -13.97 5.31 -14.73
CA ILE A 350 -15.19 5.63 -14.00
C ILE A 350 -15.99 6.69 -14.76
N MET A 351 -15.35 7.79 -15.17
CA MET A 351 -15.98 8.86 -15.94
C MET A 351 -16.65 8.34 -17.22
N MET A 352 -15.96 7.53 -18.01
CA MET A 352 -16.47 7.01 -19.29
C MET A 352 -17.65 6.03 -19.13
N GLN A 353 -17.69 5.29 -18.01
CA GLN A 353 -18.73 4.28 -17.77
C GLN A 353 -19.92 4.83 -16.96
N LYS A 354 -19.66 5.79 -16.08
CA LYS A 354 -20.65 6.41 -15.18
C LYS A 354 -20.23 7.84 -14.79
N PRO A 355 -20.48 8.85 -15.66
CA PRO A 355 -20.11 10.25 -15.42
C PRO A 355 -20.74 10.85 -14.15
N ASP A 356 -21.92 10.34 -13.77
CA ASP A 356 -22.68 10.75 -12.59
C ASP A 356 -22.26 10.02 -11.30
N ALA A 357 -21.21 9.19 -11.34
CA ALA A 357 -20.75 8.45 -10.17
C ALA A 357 -20.45 9.40 -8.99
N GLN A 358 -20.78 8.93 -7.78
CA GLN A 358 -20.67 9.69 -6.54
C GLN A 358 -19.74 9.01 -5.54
N LEU A 359 -19.76 7.68 -5.46
CA LEU A 359 -18.91 6.89 -4.57
C LEU A 359 -18.86 5.46 -5.07
N CYS A 360 -17.66 4.93 -5.34
CA CYS A 360 -17.47 3.60 -5.91
C CYS A 360 -16.77 2.66 -4.93
N GLN A 361 -17.31 1.45 -4.77
CA GLN A 361 -16.71 0.39 -3.97
C GLN A 361 -17.00 -1.00 -4.56
N SER A 362 -16.12 -1.96 -4.26
CA SER A 362 -16.29 -3.38 -4.61
C SER A 362 -17.57 -3.96 -4.00
N PHE A 363 -18.10 -5.02 -4.63
CA PHE A 363 -19.27 -5.75 -4.12
C PHE A 363 -19.09 -6.19 -2.66
N THR A 364 -17.92 -6.70 -2.32
CA THR A 364 -17.56 -7.12 -0.96
C THR A 364 -17.44 -5.94 -0.01
N GLY A 365 -16.85 -4.83 -0.45
CA GLY A 365 -16.76 -3.61 0.35
C GLY A 365 -18.14 -3.03 0.67
N TRP A 366 -19.07 -3.00 -0.29
CA TRP A 366 -20.45 -2.58 -0.01
C TRP A 366 -21.13 -3.48 1.01
N LYS A 367 -20.97 -4.80 0.87
CA LYS A 367 -21.52 -5.78 1.82
C LYS A 367 -21.00 -5.54 3.25
N GLN A 368 -19.71 -5.21 3.40
CA GLN A 368 -19.12 -4.87 4.70
C GLN A 368 -19.69 -3.57 5.30
N MET A 369 -20.07 -2.62 4.45
CA MET A 369 -20.72 -1.36 4.85
C MET A 369 -22.24 -1.51 5.10
N GLY A 370 -22.78 -2.74 5.03
CA GLY A 370 -24.22 -2.99 5.20
C GLY A 370 -25.07 -2.51 4.03
N ARG A 371 -24.49 -2.47 2.82
CA ARG A 371 -25.18 -2.14 1.57
C ARG A 371 -25.01 -3.27 0.56
N TYR A 372 -25.99 -3.43 -0.32
CA TYR A 372 -26.02 -4.50 -1.32
C TYR A 372 -26.24 -3.90 -2.71
N VAL A 373 -25.54 -4.44 -3.70
CA VAL A 373 -25.74 -4.04 -5.10
C VAL A 373 -27.09 -4.56 -5.57
N LYS A 374 -27.90 -3.69 -6.18
CA LYS A 374 -29.22 -4.04 -6.71
C LYS A 374 -29.08 -5.06 -7.83
N LYS A 375 -30.04 -5.99 -7.92
CA LYS A 375 -30.03 -7.05 -8.93
C LYS A 375 -30.11 -6.45 -10.34
N GLY A 376 -29.19 -6.85 -11.22
CA GLY A 376 -29.17 -6.42 -12.62
C GLY A 376 -28.29 -5.20 -12.92
N GLU A 377 -27.71 -4.57 -11.89
CA GLU A 377 -26.80 -3.43 -12.05
C GLU A 377 -25.50 -3.81 -12.76
N LYS A 378 -25.06 -2.94 -13.68
CA LYS A 378 -23.81 -3.14 -14.42
C LYS A 378 -22.63 -2.60 -13.61
N GLY A 379 -21.65 -3.46 -13.33
CA GLY A 379 -20.42 -3.06 -12.65
C GLY A 379 -19.48 -2.26 -13.54
N ILE A 380 -18.87 -1.23 -12.95
CA ILE A 380 -17.86 -0.34 -13.55
C ILE A 380 -16.52 -1.09 -13.55
N SER A 381 -15.91 -1.28 -14.72
CA SER A 381 -14.58 -1.87 -14.85
C SER A 381 -13.50 -0.90 -14.40
N ILE A 382 -12.62 -1.34 -13.51
CA ILE A 382 -11.39 -0.64 -13.12
C ILE A 382 -10.20 -1.60 -13.18
N ILE A 383 -8.98 -1.06 -13.24
CA ILE A 383 -7.74 -1.84 -13.21
C ILE A 383 -7.24 -1.92 -11.77
N ALA A 384 -6.96 -3.12 -11.29
CA ALA A 384 -6.40 -3.37 -9.96
C ALA A 384 -5.12 -4.21 -10.03
N PRO A 385 -4.14 -3.97 -9.15
CA PRO A 385 -2.97 -4.82 -9.04
C PRO A 385 -3.38 -6.23 -8.59
N ALA A 386 -2.80 -7.24 -9.23
CA ALA A 386 -2.97 -8.65 -8.94
C ALA A 386 -1.61 -9.35 -9.08
N PRO A 387 -0.64 -9.01 -8.21
CA PRO A 387 0.66 -9.63 -8.25
C PRO A 387 0.52 -11.14 -8.04
N TYR A 388 1.30 -11.91 -8.79
CA TYR A 388 1.39 -13.36 -8.63
C TYR A 388 2.85 -13.79 -8.58
N THR A 389 3.11 -14.89 -7.89
CA THR A 389 4.47 -15.41 -7.73
C THR A 389 4.71 -16.53 -8.71
N ILE A 390 5.87 -16.54 -9.35
CA ILE A 390 6.36 -17.67 -10.15
C ILE A 390 7.70 -18.16 -9.62
N GLU A 391 7.92 -19.47 -9.70
CA GLU A 391 9.24 -20.05 -9.52
C GLU A 391 10.00 -19.97 -10.84
N LYS A 392 11.16 -19.31 -10.85
CA LYS A 392 12.05 -19.23 -12.00
C LYS A 392 13.43 -19.76 -11.63
N GLU A 393 13.95 -20.66 -12.47
CA GLU A 393 15.36 -21.06 -12.37
C GLU A 393 16.25 -19.91 -12.83
N GLN A 394 17.10 -19.43 -11.93
CA GLN A 394 18.10 -18.41 -12.23
C GLN A 394 19.51 -18.98 -12.05
N PRO A 395 20.47 -18.62 -12.93
CA PRO A 395 21.84 -19.00 -12.74
C PRO A 395 22.37 -18.51 -11.40
N ILE A 396 23.10 -19.39 -10.72
CA ILE A 396 23.92 -18.99 -9.59
C ILE A 396 25.13 -18.30 -10.20
N TYR A 397 25.26 -16.99 -9.98
CA TYR A 397 26.46 -16.25 -10.34
C TYR A 397 27.43 -16.29 -9.16
N ASN A 398 28.71 -16.42 -9.44
CA ASN A 398 29.76 -16.26 -8.45
C ASN A 398 29.94 -14.77 -8.13
N TYR A 399 30.82 -14.50 -7.16
CA TYR A 399 31.16 -13.16 -6.70
C TYR A 399 31.56 -12.17 -7.83
N TRP A 400 32.02 -12.68 -8.98
CA TRP A 400 32.48 -11.88 -10.13
C TRP A 400 31.42 -11.71 -11.23
N GLY A 401 30.16 -12.11 -10.98
CA GLY A 401 29.09 -12.06 -11.97
C GLY A 401 29.23 -13.12 -13.08
N LYS A 402 30.08 -14.14 -12.90
CA LYS A 402 30.18 -15.27 -13.83
C LYS A 402 29.30 -16.41 -13.37
N PRO A 403 28.61 -17.13 -14.27
CA PRO A 403 27.84 -18.30 -13.88
C PRO A 403 28.71 -19.34 -13.17
N VAL A 404 28.20 -19.90 -12.07
CA VAL A 404 28.82 -21.01 -11.34
C VAL A 404 28.47 -22.29 -12.09
N TYR A 405 29.49 -23.08 -12.41
CA TYR A 405 29.33 -24.40 -13.01
C TYR A 405 29.59 -25.50 -11.95
N ASN A 406 28.96 -26.67 -12.09
CA ASN A 406 29.25 -27.86 -11.28
C ASN A 406 30.54 -28.55 -11.74
N GLU A 407 30.97 -29.61 -11.04
CA GLU A 407 32.18 -30.38 -11.38
C GLU A 407 32.13 -31.04 -12.77
N PHE A 408 30.94 -31.08 -13.37
CA PHE A 408 30.66 -31.64 -14.69
C PHE A 408 30.54 -30.56 -15.78
N GLY A 409 30.77 -29.28 -15.45
CA GLY A 409 30.74 -28.17 -16.42
C GLY A 409 29.35 -27.60 -16.72
N GLU A 410 28.31 -27.97 -15.99
CA GLU A 410 26.95 -27.47 -16.16
C GLU A 410 26.63 -26.30 -15.23
N GLN A 411 25.89 -25.31 -15.72
CA GLN A 411 25.56 -24.09 -15.00
C GLN A 411 24.60 -24.38 -13.83
N LYS A 412 25.04 -24.15 -12.59
CA LYS A 412 24.18 -24.31 -11.40
C LYS A 412 23.05 -23.28 -11.44
N THR A 413 21.81 -23.72 -11.30
CA THR A 413 20.64 -22.86 -11.14
C THR A 413 20.05 -22.98 -9.74
N LYS A 414 19.46 -21.89 -9.23
CA LYS A 414 18.59 -21.91 -8.04
C LYS A 414 17.16 -21.57 -8.45
N LYS A 415 16.18 -22.22 -7.82
CA LYS A 415 14.77 -21.83 -7.94
C LYS A 415 14.57 -20.57 -7.10
N VAL A 416 14.24 -19.45 -7.75
CA VAL A 416 13.91 -18.19 -7.07
C VAL A 416 12.46 -17.88 -7.33
N GLU A 417 11.79 -17.51 -6.26
CA GLU A 417 10.36 -17.24 -6.24
C GLU A 417 10.15 -15.73 -6.50
N ILE A 418 9.90 -15.37 -7.76
CA ILE A 418 9.80 -13.97 -8.23
C ILE A 418 8.34 -13.54 -8.22
N THR A 419 8.05 -12.42 -7.54
CA THR A 419 6.74 -11.76 -7.63
C THR A 419 6.66 -10.95 -8.92
N ILE A 420 5.72 -11.31 -9.79
CA ILE A 420 5.41 -10.56 -11.01
C ILE A 420 4.29 -9.57 -10.69
N ASN A 421 4.57 -8.28 -10.87
CA ASN A 421 3.56 -7.25 -10.80
C ASN A 421 2.67 -7.35 -12.03
N ALA A 422 1.44 -7.81 -11.82
CA ALA A 422 0.43 -7.91 -12.86
C ALA A 422 -0.81 -7.10 -12.48
N PHE A 423 -1.62 -6.80 -13.49
CA PHE A 423 -2.87 -6.09 -13.33
C PHE A 423 -4.02 -6.96 -13.85
N LYS A 424 -5.18 -6.81 -13.23
CA LYS A 424 -6.41 -7.43 -13.70
C LYS A 424 -7.55 -6.43 -13.71
N VAL A 425 -8.51 -6.69 -14.57
CA VAL A 425 -9.77 -5.96 -14.59
C VAL A 425 -10.64 -6.46 -13.45
N VAL A 426 -11.14 -5.54 -12.63
CA VAL A 426 -12.11 -5.82 -11.56
C VAL A 426 -13.32 -4.92 -11.68
N LYS A 427 -14.41 -5.29 -10.99
CA LYS A 427 -15.67 -4.56 -10.99
C LYS A 427 -15.88 -3.80 -9.68
N THR A 428 -16.23 -2.52 -9.82
CA THR A 428 -16.70 -1.66 -8.73
C THR A 428 -18.12 -1.18 -9.03
N PHE A 429 -18.84 -0.72 -8.01
CA PHE A 429 -20.23 -0.29 -8.12
C PHE A 429 -20.39 1.06 -7.44
N ASP A 430 -21.18 1.93 -8.06
CA ASP A 430 -21.51 3.23 -7.48
C ASP A 430 -22.60 3.09 -6.40
N ILE A 431 -22.62 4.02 -5.43
CA ILE A 431 -23.61 4.06 -4.36
C ILE A 431 -25.06 4.06 -4.88
N THR A 432 -25.35 4.72 -6.00
CA THR A 432 -26.70 4.77 -6.60
C THR A 432 -27.20 3.38 -7.05
N GLN A 433 -26.26 2.46 -7.31
CA GLN A 433 -26.49 1.07 -7.68
C GLN A 433 -26.68 0.15 -6.46
N THR A 434 -26.66 0.71 -5.25
CA THR A 434 -26.78 -0.05 -4.00
C THR A 434 -28.01 0.36 -3.20
N GLU A 435 -28.48 -0.56 -2.36
CA GLU A 435 -29.50 -0.34 -1.35
C GLU A 435 -28.99 -0.79 0.03
N GLY A 436 -29.49 -0.20 1.11
CA GLY A 436 -29.08 -0.52 2.47
C GLY A 436 -28.85 0.71 3.33
N LYS A 437 -28.05 0.55 4.38
CA LYS A 437 -27.82 1.56 5.41
C LYS A 437 -27.32 2.89 4.83
N GLU A 438 -27.92 4.00 5.25
CA GLU A 438 -27.41 5.34 4.90
C GLU A 438 -25.97 5.49 5.40
N LEU A 439 -25.11 5.99 4.53
CA LEU A 439 -23.73 6.29 4.89
C LEU A 439 -23.70 7.65 5.60
N PRO A 440 -22.87 7.83 6.64
CA PRO A 440 -22.58 9.16 7.16
C PRO A 440 -22.09 10.04 6.00
N SER A 441 -22.43 11.33 5.98
CA SER A 441 -21.92 12.24 4.96
C SER A 441 -20.40 12.36 5.12
N ILE A 442 -19.64 11.62 4.32
CA ILE A 442 -18.17 11.67 4.32
C ILE A 442 -17.67 12.98 3.70
N ARG A 443 -18.51 13.64 2.89
CA ARG A 443 -18.19 14.97 2.39
C ARG A 443 -18.29 15.97 3.53
N PRO A 444 -17.28 16.85 3.71
CA PRO A 444 -17.48 18.09 4.46
C PRO A 444 -18.80 18.71 3.99
N ALA A 445 -19.63 19.20 4.92
CA ALA A 445 -20.86 19.89 4.56
C ALA A 445 -20.53 20.85 3.41
N GLU A 446 -21.21 20.71 2.27
CA GLU A 446 -20.95 21.53 1.09
C GLU A 446 -20.74 22.97 1.57
N LEU A 447 -19.58 23.56 1.24
CA LEU A 447 -19.33 24.96 1.51
C LEU A 447 -20.15 25.81 0.52
N SER A 448 -21.44 25.52 0.41
CA SER A 448 -22.44 26.29 -0.30
C SER A 448 -22.72 27.56 0.52
N GLY A 449 -21.75 28.47 0.51
CA GLY A 449 -21.93 29.86 0.96
C GLY A 449 -22.17 30.08 2.45
N SER A 450 -21.70 29.22 3.36
CA SER A 450 -21.73 29.53 4.80
C SER A 450 -20.37 30.08 5.29
N ILE A 451 -20.43 31.29 5.86
CA ILE A 451 -19.30 32.10 6.36
C ILE A 451 -18.50 31.38 7.48
N GLU A 452 -19.04 30.32 8.10
CA GLU A 452 -18.37 29.62 9.21
C GLU A 452 -17.24 28.66 8.80
N GLY A 453 -17.28 28.10 7.57
CA GLY A 453 -16.28 27.13 7.11
C GLY A 453 -15.05 27.78 6.47
N TYR A 454 -15.22 28.97 5.92
CA TYR A 454 -14.20 29.67 5.15
C TYR A 454 -12.97 30.08 5.97
N PRO A 455 -13.09 30.74 7.15
CA PRO A 455 -11.93 31.12 7.95
C PRO A 455 -11.09 29.91 8.38
N LYS A 456 -11.75 28.77 8.66
CA LYS A 456 -11.06 27.52 9.01
C LYS A 456 -10.29 26.94 7.84
N MET A 457 -10.88 26.96 6.65
CA MET A 457 -10.22 26.48 5.44
C MET A 457 -9.04 27.38 5.07
N LEU A 458 -9.19 28.70 5.18
CA LEU A 458 -8.08 29.64 4.95
C LEU A 458 -6.94 29.41 5.95
N HIS A 459 -7.26 29.25 7.23
CA HIS A 459 -6.28 28.92 8.27
C HIS A 459 -5.60 27.56 8.01
N ALA A 460 -6.37 26.54 7.61
CA ALA A 460 -5.81 25.24 7.22
C ALA A 460 -4.85 25.38 6.04
N LEU A 461 -5.21 26.16 5.01
CA LEU A 461 -4.36 26.44 3.85
C LEU A 461 -3.06 27.16 4.24
N GLN A 462 -3.15 28.13 5.15
CA GLN A 462 -1.97 28.83 5.68
C GLN A 462 -1.02 27.87 6.41
N GLU A 463 -1.58 26.96 7.20
CA GLU A 463 -0.86 25.96 7.98
C GLU A 463 -0.19 24.86 7.13
N ILE A 464 -0.81 24.47 6.01
CA ILE A 464 -0.24 23.45 5.11
C ILE A 464 0.66 24.06 4.04
N SER A 465 0.64 25.39 3.87
CA SER A 465 1.47 26.06 2.90
C SER A 465 2.95 25.86 3.23
N PRO A 466 3.76 25.40 2.27
CA PRO A 466 5.19 25.18 2.49
C PRO A 466 5.97 26.49 2.57
N VAL A 467 5.36 27.61 2.15
CA VAL A 467 5.95 28.94 2.16
C VAL A 467 5.03 29.95 2.85
N PRO A 468 5.57 31.04 3.45
CA PRO A 468 4.75 32.08 4.06
C PRO A 468 3.77 32.69 3.06
N ILE A 469 2.55 32.95 3.54
CA ILE A 469 1.49 33.62 2.77
C ILE A 469 1.29 35.03 3.32
N THR A 470 1.20 35.99 2.42
CA THR A 470 0.99 37.41 2.72
C THR A 470 -0.19 37.94 1.91
N PHE A 471 -0.98 38.83 2.53
CA PHE A 471 -2.09 39.52 1.88
C PHE A 471 -1.69 40.98 1.69
N GLU A 472 -1.52 41.39 0.43
CA GLU A 472 -1.01 42.71 0.06
C GLU A 472 -1.84 43.28 -1.09
N LEU A 473 -1.78 44.59 -1.32
CA LEU A 473 -2.33 45.19 -2.54
C LEU A 473 -1.36 44.93 -3.68
N VAL A 474 -1.77 44.11 -4.64
CA VAL A 474 -1.02 43.77 -5.86
C VAL A 474 -1.40 44.75 -6.96
N ASP A 475 -0.40 45.37 -7.59
CA ASP A 475 -0.63 46.29 -8.70
C ASP A 475 -0.98 45.53 -9.99
N GLY A 476 -2.01 46.00 -10.70
CA GLY A 476 -2.44 45.47 -12.01
C GLY A 476 -3.60 44.47 -11.93
N ASP A 477 -3.73 43.63 -12.95
CA ASP A 477 -4.82 42.64 -13.07
C ASP A 477 -4.55 41.32 -12.32
N ALA A 478 -3.35 41.16 -11.73
CA ALA A 478 -2.94 39.96 -11.03
C ALA A 478 -3.65 39.85 -9.67
N LYS A 479 -4.15 38.65 -9.36
CA LYS A 479 -4.86 38.37 -8.10
C LYS A 479 -3.95 37.78 -7.02
N GLY A 480 -2.75 37.35 -7.40
CA GLY A 480 -1.74 36.77 -6.53
C GLY A 480 -0.54 36.34 -7.38
N TYR A 481 0.55 36.00 -6.70
CA TYR A 481 1.73 35.41 -7.32
C TYR A 481 2.61 34.69 -6.28
N TYR A 482 3.30 33.66 -6.72
CA TYR A 482 4.42 33.06 -6.00
C TYR A 482 5.74 33.78 -6.30
N HIS A 483 6.39 34.34 -5.28
CA HIS A 483 7.67 35.02 -5.40
C HIS A 483 8.83 34.01 -5.31
N LEU A 484 9.54 33.79 -6.43
CA LEU A 484 10.57 32.76 -6.55
C LEU A 484 11.79 32.97 -5.64
N GLU A 485 12.22 34.22 -5.45
CA GLU A 485 13.43 34.55 -4.67
C GLU A 485 13.15 34.54 -3.16
N ASP A 486 12.19 35.36 -2.72
CA ASP A 486 11.75 35.44 -1.32
C ASP A 486 11.03 34.18 -0.79
N LYS A 487 10.71 33.21 -1.65
CA LYS A 487 9.96 31.98 -1.31
C LYS A 487 8.71 32.30 -0.48
N LYS A 488 7.85 33.17 -1.00
CA LYS A 488 6.58 33.56 -0.36
C LYS A 488 5.44 33.62 -1.38
N ILE A 489 4.21 33.40 -0.93
CA ILE A 489 3.00 33.58 -1.71
C ILE A 489 2.37 34.91 -1.33
N VAL A 490 2.06 35.73 -2.33
CA VAL A 490 1.36 37.01 -2.16
C VAL A 490 -0.03 36.86 -2.78
N VAL A 491 -1.07 37.18 -2.02
CA VAL A 491 -2.47 37.16 -2.48
C VAL A 491 -3.05 38.57 -2.35
N GLN A 492 -3.82 38.99 -3.36
CA GLN A 492 -4.49 40.29 -3.37
C GLN A 492 -5.44 40.43 -2.18
N ASP A 493 -5.23 41.50 -1.40
CA ASP A 493 -6.11 41.83 -0.28
C ASP A 493 -7.46 42.39 -0.77
N GLY A 494 -8.52 42.14 0.00
CA GLY A 494 -9.89 42.61 -0.29
C GLY A 494 -10.68 41.82 -1.33
N MET A 495 -10.20 40.65 -1.78
CA MET A 495 -10.94 39.76 -2.67
C MET A 495 -12.08 39.02 -1.94
N SER A 496 -13.05 38.51 -2.71
CA SER A 496 -14.08 37.63 -2.15
C SER A 496 -13.44 36.35 -1.59
N GLU A 497 -14.08 35.78 -0.58
CA GLU A 497 -13.65 34.54 0.06
C GLU A 497 -13.30 33.43 -0.96
N VAL A 498 -14.25 33.11 -1.84
CA VAL A 498 -14.06 32.09 -2.90
C VAL A 498 -12.86 32.41 -3.80
N GLN A 499 -12.70 33.67 -4.20
CA GLN A 499 -11.59 34.07 -5.07
C GLN A 499 -10.25 33.98 -4.34
N THR A 500 -10.19 34.33 -3.06
CA THR A 500 -8.98 34.25 -2.24
C THR A 500 -8.50 32.80 -2.12
N ILE A 501 -9.38 31.85 -1.82
CA ILE A 501 -8.98 30.43 -1.73
C ILE A 501 -8.59 29.87 -3.09
N LYS A 502 -9.35 30.18 -4.14
CA LYS A 502 -8.99 29.81 -5.52
C LYS A 502 -7.57 30.26 -5.85
N THR A 503 -7.28 31.54 -5.59
CA THR A 503 -5.98 32.15 -5.91
C THR A 503 -4.88 31.53 -5.07
N LEU A 504 -5.12 31.37 -3.77
CA LEU A 504 -4.15 30.76 -2.87
C LEU A 504 -3.79 29.33 -3.28
N LEU A 505 -4.78 28.48 -3.57
CA LEU A 505 -4.54 27.12 -4.05
C LEU A 505 -3.79 27.08 -5.38
N HIS A 506 -4.07 28.02 -6.28
CA HIS A 506 -3.38 28.16 -7.56
C HIS A 506 -1.89 28.51 -7.34
N GLU A 507 -1.59 29.50 -6.50
CA GLU A 507 -0.20 29.87 -6.19
C GLU A 507 0.54 28.78 -5.42
N MET A 508 -0.14 28.08 -4.51
CA MET A 508 0.43 26.91 -3.82
C MET A 508 0.73 25.77 -4.80
N ALA A 509 -0.13 25.55 -5.81
CA ALA A 509 0.13 24.57 -6.85
C ALA A 509 1.34 24.98 -7.71
N HIS A 510 1.47 26.26 -8.06
CA HIS A 510 2.67 26.77 -8.74
C HIS A 510 3.95 26.58 -7.92
N GLN A 511 3.91 26.90 -6.63
CA GLN A 511 5.05 26.66 -5.75
C GLN A 511 5.41 25.17 -5.72
N LYS A 512 4.42 24.28 -5.65
CA LYS A 512 4.68 22.84 -5.50
C LYS A 512 5.16 22.17 -6.78
N LEU A 513 4.57 22.53 -7.91
CA LEU A 513 4.84 21.89 -9.21
C LEU A 513 5.94 22.58 -10.00
N HIS A 514 6.17 23.88 -9.80
CA HIS A 514 7.01 24.69 -10.70
C HIS A 514 8.10 25.51 -10.01
N ASP A 515 8.37 25.26 -8.74
CA ASP A 515 9.50 25.88 -8.06
C ASP A 515 10.82 25.44 -8.69
N LYS A 516 11.59 26.41 -9.20
CA LYS A 516 12.80 26.15 -9.99
C LYS A 516 13.91 25.44 -9.22
N ASP A 517 13.94 25.58 -7.90
CA ASP A 517 15.00 25.02 -7.06
C ASP A 517 14.67 23.60 -6.62
N ASN A 518 13.39 23.31 -6.39
CA ASN A 518 12.92 22.00 -5.91
C ASN A 518 12.41 21.08 -7.02
N VAL A 519 12.03 21.62 -8.18
CA VAL A 519 11.48 20.86 -9.31
C VAL A 519 12.22 21.22 -10.61
N PRO A 520 13.42 20.64 -10.86
CA PRO A 520 14.22 20.94 -12.05
C PRO A 520 13.48 20.68 -13.37
N GLU A 521 12.69 19.61 -13.41
CA GLU A 521 11.85 19.20 -14.56
C GLU A 521 10.81 20.26 -14.96
N ALA A 522 10.47 21.18 -14.06
CA ALA A 522 9.51 22.24 -14.36
C ALA A 522 10.08 23.25 -15.38
N GLN A 523 11.38 23.25 -15.66
CA GLN A 523 11.97 24.12 -16.68
C GLN A 523 11.53 23.75 -18.10
N ASP A 524 11.23 22.47 -18.34
CA ASP A 524 10.85 21.94 -19.64
C ASP A 524 9.35 22.15 -19.95
N ILE A 525 8.57 22.59 -18.97
CA ILE A 525 7.13 22.83 -19.12
C ILE A 525 6.89 24.26 -19.62
N THR A 526 6.13 24.39 -20.71
CA THR A 526 5.72 25.69 -21.25
C THR A 526 4.91 26.49 -20.23
N ARG A 527 4.94 27.82 -20.32
CA ARG A 527 4.15 28.70 -19.43
C ARG A 527 2.68 28.29 -19.39
N ASN A 528 2.05 28.09 -20.55
CA ASN A 528 0.66 27.64 -20.61
C ASN A 528 0.44 26.28 -19.93
N GLY A 529 1.40 25.35 -20.02
CA GLY A 529 1.30 24.07 -19.32
C GLY A 529 1.32 24.21 -17.80
N LYS A 530 2.14 25.12 -17.29
CA LYS A 530 2.17 25.43 -15.85
C LYS A 530 0.85 26.00 -15.36
N GLU A 531 0.24 26.89 -16.14
CA GLU A 531 -1.08 27.46 -15.83
C GLU A 531 -2.17 26.37 -15.82
N VAL A 532 -2.19 25.49 -16.83
CA VAL A 532 -3.16 24.37 -16.88
C VAL A 532 -3.01 23.49 -15.64
N GLU A 533 -1.79 23.09 -15.28
CA GLU A 533 -1.55 22.21 -14.13
C GLU A 533 -1.99 22.86 -12.82
N ALA A 534 -1.60 24.11 -12.58
CA ALA A 534 -1.95 24.83 -11.36
C ALA A 534 -3.45 25.14 -11.27
N GLU A 535 -4.08 25.59 -12.35
CA GLU A 535 -5.54 25.83 -12.37
C GLU A 535 -6.32 24.52 -12.20
N SER A 536 -5.85 23.40 -12.74
CA SER A 536 -6.49 22.10 -12.57
C SER A 536 -6.39 21.58 -11.13
N VAL A 537 -5.23 21.73 -10.48
CA VAL A 537 -5.08 21.38 -9.06
C VAL A 537 -6.02 22.22 -8.20
N ALA A 538 -6.03 23.54 -8.38
CA ALA A 538 -6.91 24.44 -7.63
C ALA A 538 -8.39 24.09 -7.85
N TYR A 539 -8.79 23.81 -9.09
CA TYR A 539 -10.15 23.39 -9.43
C TYR A 539 -10.55 22.09 -8.70
N VAL A 540 -9.71 21.04 -8.76
CA VAL A 540 -10.02 19.74 -8.15
C VAL A 540 -10.19 19.87 -6.63
N VAL A 541 -9.32 20.63 -5.97
CA VAL A 541 -9.41 20.85 -4.52
C VAL A 541 -10.65 21.67 -4.17
N CYS A 542 -10.91 22.78 -4.87
CA CYS A 542 -12.11 23.59 -4.66
C CYS A 542 -13.40 22.77 -4.82
N GLN A 543 -13.47 21.98 -5.90
CA GLN A 543 -14.62 21.14 -6.23
C GLN A 543 -14.83 20.03 -5.19
N HIS A 544 -13.77 19.48 -4.61
CA HIS A 544 -13.84 18.48 -3.55
C HIS A 544 -14.59 19.01 -2.31
N TYR A 545 -14.35 20.28 -1.94
CA TYR A 545 -15.00 20.94 -0.80
C TYR A 545 -16.34 21.62 -1.16
N GLY A 546 -16.82 21.46 -2.39
CA GLY A 546 -18.09 22.04 -2.85
C GLY A 546 -18.07 23.56 -3.03
N ILE A 547 -16.88 24.15 -3.22
CA ILE A 547 -16.73 25.57 -3.54
C ILE A 547 -17.20 25.78 -4.98
N ASN A 548 -18.03 26.79 -5.24
CA ASN A 548 -18.52 27.04 -6.59
C ASN A 548 -17.36 27.37 -7.55
N THR A 549 -17.17 26.50 -8.55
CA THR A 549 -16.15 26.61 -9.58
C THR A 549 -16.72 27.01 -10.95
N SER A 550 -17.97 27.52 -11.01
CA SER A 550 -18.64 27.92 -12.27
C SER A 550 -17.82 28.88 -13.13
N ASP A 551 -17.01 29.74 -12.49
CA ASP A 551 -16.24 30.79 -13.14
C ASP A 551 -14.88 30.30 -13.67
N TYR A 552 -14.51 29.03 -13.44
CA TYR A 552 -13.32 28.43 -14.06
C TYR A 552 -13.59 28.13 -15.53
N SER A 553 -12.67 28.55 -16.40
CA SER A 553 -12.72 28.27 -17.84
C SER A 553 -11.42 27.66 -18.33
N PHE A 554 -11.50 26.46 -18.88
CA PHE A 554 -10.37 25.70 -19.42
C PHE A 554 -10.24 25.84 -20.95
N SER A 555 -10.62 26.98 -21.53
CA SER A 555 -10.68 27.19 -22.99
C SER A 555 -9.34 27.00 -23.70
N TYR A 556 -8.23 27.17 -22.97
CA TYR A 556 -6.86 27.04 -23.47
C TYR A 556 -6.28 25.62 -23.32
N VAL A 557 -7.00 24.69 -22.68
CA VAL A 557 -6.53 23.29 -22.47
C VAL A 557 -6.41 22.53 -23.79
N ALA A 558 -7.30 22.76 -24.74
CA ALA A 558 -7.22 22.13 -26.07
C ALA A 558 -5.90 22.47 -26.76
N GLY A 559 -5.50 23.75 -26.74
CA GLY A 559 -4.22 24.20 -27.31
C GLY A 559 -2.99 23.77 -26.49
N TRP A 560 -3.13 23.47 -25.21
CA TRP A 560 -2.05 22.89 -24.40
C TRP A 560 -1.79 21.41 -24.70
N SER A 561 -2.84 20.67 -25.08
CA SER A 561 -2.73 19.25 -25.45
C SER A 561 -2.26 19.02 -26.89
N GLU A 562 -2.33 20.05 -27.73
CA GLU A 562 -1.97 19.99 -29.14
C GLU A 562 -0.47 19.69 -29.32
N GLY A 563 -0.16 18.65 -30.10
CA GLY A 563 1.23 18.25 -30.39
C GLY A 563 1.93 17.43 -29.30
N LYS A 564 1.26 17.14 -28.17
CA LYS A 564 1.81 16.28 -27.10
C LYS A 564 1.51 14.81 -27.33
N GLU A 565 2.43 13.95 -26.93
CA GLU A 565 2.21 12.51 -26.92
C GLU A 565 1.38 12.06 -25.69
N ILE A 566 0.69 10.93 -25.81
CA ILE A 566 -0.14 10.35 -24.74
C ILE A 566 0.63 10.15 -23.42
N PRO A 567 1.89 9.68 -23.40
CA PRO A 567 2.65 9.53 -22.15
C PRO A 567 2.86 10.86 -21.42
N GLU A 568 3.15 11.95 -22.15
CA GLU A 568 3.35 13.28 -21.57
C GLU A 568 2.05 13.81 -20.94
N LEU A 569 0.94 13.64 -21.66
CA LEU A 569 -0.38 14.02 -21.18
C LEU A 569 -0.75 13.24 -19.91
N LYS A 570 -0.51 11.92 -19.90
CA LYS A 570 -0.74 11.07 -18.71
C LYS A 570 0.14 11.48 -17.53
N ALA A 571 1.40 11.81 -17.76
CA ALA A 571 2.32 12.25 -16.71
C ALA A 571 1.83 13.56 -16.06
N SER A 572 1.41 14.54 -16.87
CA SER A 572 0.85 15.80 -16.37
C SER A 572 -0.44 15.58 -15.58
N LEU A 573 -1.38 14.76 -16.08
CA LEU A 573 -2.60 14.40 -15.35
C LEU A 573 -2.30 13.71 -14.02
N ASP A 574 -1.25 12.88 -13.95
CA ASP A 574 -0.87 12.22 -12.70
C ASP A 574 -0.21 13.19 -11.71
N LYS A 575 0.59 14.16 -12.18
CA LYS A 575 1.10 15.28 -11.35
C LYS A 575 -0.05 16.10 -10.75
N ILE A 576 -1.06 16.44 -11.55
CA ILE A 576 -2.28 17.13 -11.09
C ILE A 576 -2.98 16.30 -10.01
N ARG A 577 -3.21 15.00 -10.28
CA ARG A 577 -3.91 14.09 -9.37
C ARG A 577 -3.15 13.90 -8.05
N GLN A 578 -1.84 13.68 -8.10
CA GLN A 578 -0.99 13.52 -6.92
C GLN A 578 -1.05 14.77 -6.04
N THR A 579 -0.81 15.94 -6.64
CA THR A 579 -0.78 17.22 -5.93
C THR A 579 -2.13 17.57 -5.30
N ALA A 580 -3.22 17.40 -6.07
CA ALA A 580 -4.57 17.64 -5.56
C ALA A 580 -4.93 16.67 -4.42
N PHE A 581 -4.59 15.38 -4.55
CA PHE A 581 -4.80 14.40 -3.48
C PHE A 581 -4.02 14.75 -2.21
N GLU A 582 -2.77 15.20 -2.34
CA GLU A 582 -1.96 15.62 -1.21
C GLU A 582 -2.57 16.82 -0.49
N PHE A 583 -2.99 17.86 -1.23
CA PHE A 583 -3.68 19.01 -0.63
C PHE A 583 -4.98 18.60 0.06
N ILE A 584 -5.83 17.80 -0.59
CA ILE A 584 -7.08 17.31 0.01
C ILE A 584 -6.77 16.53 1.29
N ASN A 585 -5.80 15.61 1.27
CA ASN A 585 -5.48 14.79 2.43
C ASN A 585 -4.91 15.62 3.60
N GLN A 586 -4.06 16.62 3.32
CA GLN A 586 -3.53 17.51 4.36
C GLN A 586 -4.61 18.42 4.94
N LEU A 587 -5.49 18.97 4.09
CA LEU A 587 -6.62 19.78 4.51
C LEU A 587 -7.63 18.96 5.33
N ASP A 588 -7.98 17.75 4.90
CA ASP A 588 -8.87 16.87 5.65
C ASP A 588 -8.33 16.61 7.06
N GLN A 589 -7.03 16.32 7.19
CA GLN A 589 -6.39 16.13 8.50
C GLN A 589 -6.49 17.38 9.38
N LYS A 590 -6.16 18.56 8.85
CA LYS A 590 -6.24 19.83 9.59
C LYS A 590 -7.69 20.16 9.99
N MET A 591 -8.64 19.95 9.08
CA MET A 591 -10.05 20.22 9.32
C MET A 591 -10.65 19.29 10.38
N GLU A 592 -10.23 18.03 10.45
CA GLU A 592 -10.61 17.11 11.53
C GLU A 592 -10.01 17.53 12.88
N ILE A 593 -8.74 17.98 12.91
CA ILE A 593 -8.12 18.53 14.13
C ILE A 593 -8.94 19.74 14.63
N PHE A 594 -9.28 20.68 13.76
CA PHE A 594 -10.07 21.86 14.13
C PHE A 594 -11.51 21.54 14.56
N LYS A 595 -12.08 20.40 14.13
CA LYS A 595 -13.37 19.92 14.66
C LYS A 595 -13.18 19.36 16.07
N ALA A 596 -12.17 18.52 16.29
CA ALA A 596 -11.89 17.90 17.58
C ALA A 596 -11.53 18.93 18.67
N GLU A 597 -10.76 19.96 18.33
CA GLU A 597 -10.41 21.07 19.25
C GLU A 597 -11.67 21.86 19.65
N LYS A 598 -12.56 22.14 18.69
CA LYS A 598 -13.83 22.83 18.97
C LYS A 598 -14.76 21.98 19.83
N GLU A 599 -14.80 20.66 19.63
CA GLU A 599 -15.57 19.74 20.49
C GLU A 599 -15.00 19.64 21.90
N GLN A 600 -13.68 19.77 22.07
CA GLN A 600 -13.04 19.87 23.39
C GLN A 600 -13.28 21.22 24.08
N GLU A 601 -13.29 22.34 23.35
CA GLU A 601 -13.65 23.66 23.89
C GLU A 601 -15.14 23.76 24.25
N LEU A 602 -16.02 23.11 23.49
CA LEU A 602 -17.45 23.01 23.78
C LEU A 602 -17.79 21.91 24.80
N ALA A 603 -16.84 21.05 25.16
CA ALA A 603 -17.05 20.04 26.17
C ALA A 603 -17.32 20.74 27.52
N PRO A 604 -18.41 20.38 28.22
CA PRO A 604 -18.76 21.04 29.47
C PRO A 604 -17.60 20.90 30.47
N ASN A 605 -17.01 22.03 30.88
CA ASN A 605 -15.99 22.02 31.93
C ASN A 605 -16.59 21.37 33.20
N PRO A 606 -16.06 20.22 33.66
CA PRO A 606 -16.63 19.46 34.77
C PRO A 606 -16.70 20.27 36.07
N GLU A 607 -15.78 21.21 36.27
CA GLU A 607 -15.77 22.10 37.43
C GLU A 607 -16.91 23.13 37.36
N LEU A 608 -17.11 23.76 36.20
CA LEU A 608 -18.23 24.68 35.96
C LEU A 608 -19.58 23.97 36.05
N HIS A 609 -19.68 22.75 35.51
CA HIS A 609 -20.91 21.96 35.60
C HIS A 609 -21.20 21.51 37.04
N GLY A 610 -20.16 21.20 37.82
CA GLY A 610 -20.26 20.95 39.26
C GLY A 610 -20.68 22.18 40.06
N ILE A 611 -20.14 23.35 39.74
CA ILE A 611 -20.51 24.64 40.36
C ILE A 611 -21.94 25.02 40.03
N VAL A 612 -22.36 24.90 38.77
CA VAL A 612 -23.73 25.20 38.30
C VAL A 612 -24.74 24.26 38.95
N ASN A 613 -24.45 22.96 39.01
CA ASN A 613 -25.33 21.98 39.69
C ASN A 613 -25.41 22.23 41.21
N LYS A 614 -24.31 22.64 41.84
CA LYS A 614 -24.29 23.00 43.26
C LYS A 614 -25.08 24.29 43.52
N ALA A 615 -24.94 25.30 42.67
CA ALA A 615 -25.71 26.55 42.73
C ALA A 615 -27.21 26.33 42.49
N LEU A 616 -27.58 25.49 41.52
CA LEU A 616 -28.97 25.07 41.27
C LEU A 616 -29.55 24.30 42.46
N GLY A 617 -28.78 23.38 43.05
CA GLY A 617 -29.17 22.64 44.25
C GLY A 617 -29.34 23.53 45.48
N GLU A 618 -28.50 24.57 45.64
CA GLU A 618 -28.63 25.56 46.70
C GLU A 618 -29.83 26.50 46.48
N LEU A 619 -30.11 26.87 45.23
CA LEU A 619 -31.31 27.64 44.86
C LEU A 619 -32.60 26.84 45.12
N ASP A 620 -32.63 25.55 44.83
CA ASP A 620 -33.77 24.68 45.13
C ASP A 620 -33.94 24.39 46.63
N LYS A 621 -32.82 24.28 47.38
CA LYS A 621 -32.87 24.25 48.85
C LYS A 621 -33.42 25.55 49.43
N LYS A 622 -33.01 26.71 48.90
CA LYS A 622 -33.57 28.01 49.32
C LYS A 622 -35.06 28.12 48.94
N ARG A 623 -35.47 27.71 47.74
CA ARG A 623 -36.88 27.68 47.32
C ARG A 623 -37.74 26.76 48.19
N SER A 624 -37.24 25.58 48.54
CA SER A 624 -37.97 24.62 49.39
C SER A 624 -38.07 25.08 50.85
N GLN A 625 -37.01 25.69 51.41
CA GLN A 625 -37.06 26.31 52.74
C GLN A 625 -38.03 27.52 52.78
N THR A 626 -38.04 28.33 51.73
CA THR A 626 -38.98 29.47 51.62
C THR A 626 -40.43 28.98 51.50
N LYS A 627 -40.69 27.93 50.70
CA LYS A 627 -42.01 27.27 50.62
C LYS A 627 -42.43 26.65 51.95
N GLY A 628 -41.51 26.04 52.70
CA GLY A 628 -41.76 25.49 54.04
C GLY A 628 -42.13 26.55 55.07
N SER A 629 -41.42 27.69 55.08
CA SER A 629 -41.68 28.82 55.98
C SER A 629 -43.01 29.54 55.67
N VAL A 630 -43.38 29.65 54.39
CA VAL A 630 -44.68 30.20 53.98
C VAL A 630 -45.82 29.26 54.36
N LYS A 631 -45.63 27.94 54.20
CA LYS A 631 -46.65 26.93 54.56
C LYS A 631 -46.86 26.80 56.07
N SER A 632 -45.81 26.99 56.89
CA SER A 632 -45.93 27.03 58.35
C SER A 632 -46.58 28.31 58.86
N LYS A 633 -46.29 29.48 58.25
CA LYS A 633 -46.99 30.74 58.55
C LYS A 633 -48.46 30.72 58.15
N LEU A 634 -48.81 30.07 57.04
CA LEU A 634 -50.21 29.87 56.62
C LEU A 634 -50.98 28.93 57.56
N LYS A 635 -50.34 27.85 58.04
CA LYS A 635 -50.95 26.95 59.05
C LYS A 635 -51.15 27.63 60.41
N ALA A 636 -50.15 28.39 60.89
CA ALA A 636 -50.26 29.12 62.15
C ALA A 636 -51.33 30.22 62.14
N ASN A 637 -51.61 30.82 60.97
CA ASN A 637 -52.72 31.76 60.80
C ASN A 637 -54.09 31.06 60.68
N ALA A 638 -54.16 29.86 60.08
CA ALA A 638 -55.38 29.06 60.01
C ALA A 638 -55.80 28.55 61.40
N GLU A 639 -54.86 28.06 62.21
CA GLU A 639 -55.14 27.58 63.58
C GLU A 639 -55.52 28.72 64.55
N LYS A 640 -55.03 29.94 64.33
CA LYS A 640 -55.50 31.14 65.06
C LYS A 640 -56.91 31.58 64.65
N SER A 641 -57.36 31.25 63.44
CA SER A 641 -58.71 31.59 62.96
C SER A 641 -59.80 30.62 63.44
N GLU A 642 -59.43 29.43 63.93
CA GLU A 642 -60.39 28.41 64.43
C GLU A 642 -60.75 28.55 65.92
N GLN A 643 -60.18 29.51 66.66
CA GLN A 643 -60.46 29.74 68.09
C GLN A 643 -61.28 31.02 68.40
N THR A 644 -62.03 31.57 67.45
CA THR A 644 -62.99 32.65 67.74
C THR A 644 -64.45 32.19 67.51
N PRO A 645 -65.35 32.35 68.50
CA PRO A 645 -66.71 31.83 68.40
C PRO A 645 -67.60 32.65 67.47
N LYS A 646 -68.42 31.92 66.68
CA LYS A 646 -69.44 32.42 65.75
C LYS A 646 -70.43 33.38 66.41
N LYS A 647 -70.60 34.58 65.84
CA LYS A 647 -71.85 35.36 65.96
C LYS A 647 -72.71 35.18 64.70
N SER A 648 -74.01 35.10 64.94
CA SER A 648 -75.09 34.58 64.11
C SER A 648 -75.73 35.61 63.17
N ARG A 649 -76.41 35.08 62.12
CA ARG A 649 -77.61 35.63 61.43
C ARG A 649 -77.35 36.92 60.60
N THR A 650 -77.95 37.21 59.44
CA THR A 650 -79.10 36.70 58.68
C THR A 650 -79.16 37.46 57.34
N SER A 651 -79.64 36.79 56.28
CA SER A 651 -80.48 37.28 55.16
C SER A 651 -80.36 38.74 54.63
N LYS A 652 -80.14 38.88 53.31
CA LYS A 652 -81.01 39.55 52.30
C LYS A 652 -80.21 39.71 50.98
N VAL A 653 -80.69 39.19 49.84
CA VAL A 653 -81.55 39.88 48.82
C VAL A 653 -80.79 41.09 48.23
N LYS A 654 -80.22 41.02 47.01
CA LYS A 654 -80.81 41.21 45.65
C LYS A 654 -80.54 42.65 45.16
N GLU A 655 -80.25 42.81 43.86
CA GLU A 655 -80.12 44.09 43.10
C GLU A 655 -78.86 44.93 43.45
N GLU A 656 -78.09 45.59 42.58
CA GLU A 656 -78.20 46.22 41.25
C GLU A 656 -76.80 46.19 40.57
N ARG A 657 -76.66 45.96 39.25
CA ARG A 657 -76.44 47.00 38.21
C ARG A 657 -75.45 48.13 38.56
N ALA A 658 -74.27 48.09 37.92
CA ALA A 658 -73.69 49.17 37.10
C ALA A 658 -72.44 48.63 36.39
#